data_AF-A0A7J9R7T8-F1
#
_entry.id   AF-A0A7J9R7T8-F1
#
_cell.length_a   1.000
_cell.length_b   1.000
_cell.length_c   1.000
_cell.angle_alpha   90.00
_cell.angle_beta   90.00
_cell.angle_gamma   90.00
#
_symmetry.space_group_name_H-M   'P 1'
#
loop_
_entity.id
_entity.type
_entity.pdbx_description
1 polymer ?
#
loop_
_entity_poly.entity_id
_entity_poly.type
_entity_poly.pdbx_seq_one_letter_code
_entity_poly.pdbx_strand_id
1 'polypeptide(L)'
;MSNLRIFYICAIAMLLSAIVPFTSVYADENQQLQIEIRYTNGDRISTYQAEYVVYQDNEKTPFIEKELEINPDTLYLPQNHEYRVEVFVNGIFSEMKKIELNEQSEKLQINIPLSGGIKFNVFYEDGETPLEGSTIVIKSHDGQEQRRGVIDTQGDSMRYWLQSTNYESEHYTAEIYFEDFLLHTVSNIKIQQAMEQDLKITIPVPAVVEELLVFQLYDSELNKISKSDGIYSISLMDKNDVSIAESEISARGLVYFSNIPSGIYKVLVMKDGEHASLWDDIEIAIIGNQNEFELIQTPVSEPVSEPVSEPVSEPVSEPVSEPVSEPVSEGFFPTFVEPITYDSTSEEYYLTCNCVAFRLDDIQDYWLTDVQVELLDLFSEKEIPLTVGIIANDFGNDAKIVDAVKNQLADNRISIANHGLVHNPFTNYDKQEQNEMIVEANKKIHELLNVNPKIFIPPENKFNKDTKEVLIENGFTHLSAALFSDSPPFLLEQKSFYRFPQMAETGGYVPSQNRIVGVSADETFSDTMTGLNEHGLAVITLHPQEFAVFEGGQYVNEVNQEQIDELSSLIEKIQSQNISIIFLEDIQYNMFKVTSENQVISSESYTIPKWIKNNAGWWRDGFLDDESFVQGIQFLITEGIMEIPPTTQGVGGTEIPQWVKTNAGWWAENRISDDDFVNGITYLVNQGIMVV
;
A
#
# COMPACT_ATOMS: atom_id res chain seq x y z
N MET A 1 41.63 -64.30 18.94
CA MET A 1 40.87 -63.13 18.45
C MET A 1 39.42 -63.29 18.91
N SER A 2 38.75 -62.18 19.22
CA SER A 2 37.38 -62.06 19.79
C SER A 2 37.13 -62.60 21.21
N ASN A 3 37.63 -61.91 22.25
CA ASN A 3 36.96 -61.81 23.57
C ASN A 3 37.68 -60.87 24.57
N LEU A 4 38.45 -59.88 24.10
CA LEU A 4 39.18 -58.95 24.98
C LEU A 4 38.89 -57.46 24.69
N ARG A 5 37.81 -57.15 23.97
CA ARG A 5 37.41 -55.77 23.65
C ARG A 5 36.06 -55.33 24.22
N ILE A 6 35.28 -56.22 24.84
CA ILE A 6 33.94 -55.89 25.35
C ILE A 6 33.96 -55.48 26.84
N PHE A 7 35.00 -55.84 27.61
CA PHE A 7 35.08 -55.47 29.03
C PHE A 7 35.59 -54.04 29.30
N TYR A 8 36.20 -53.37 28.31
CA TYR A 8 36.72 -52.01 28.49
C TYR A 8 35.72 -50.89 28.15
N ILE A 9 34.61 -51.21 27.48
CA ILE A 9 33.62 -50.20 27.05
C ILE A 9 32.55 -49.97 28.12
N CYS A 10 32.23 -50.97 28.95
CA CYS A 10 31.24 -50.79 30.03
C CYS A 10 31.81 -50.11 31.29
N ALA A 11 33.14 -50.11 31.50
CA ALA A 11 33.75 -49.47 32.67
C ALA A 11 33.96 -47.95 32.49
N ILE A 12 34.01 -47.45 31.25
CA ILE A 12 34.16 -46.01 30.95
C ILE A 12 32.79 -45.32 30.87
N ALA A 13 31.72 -46.06 30.55
CA ALA A 13 30.36 -45.54 30.53
C ALA A 13 29.69 -45.41 31.93
N MET A 14 30.29 -45.98 32.99
CA MET A 14 29.82 -45.84 34.38
C MET A 14 30.62 -44.84 35.22
N LEU A 15 31.64 -44.17 34.66
CA LEU A 15 32.45 -43.19 35.36
C LEU A 15 32.26 -41.74 34.87
N LEU A 16 31.30 -41.51 33.97
CA LEU A 16 31.01 -40.20 33.34
C LEU A 16 29.57 -39.72 33.58
N SER A 17 28.90 -40.24 34.61
CA SER A 17 27.55 -39.81 35.04
C SER A 17 27.55 -39.15 36.42
N ALA A 18 28.67 -38.62 36.89
CA ALA A 18 28.80 -38.10 38.25
C ALA A 18 29.64 -36.82 38.36
N ILE A 19 29.44 -35.85 37.45
CA ILE A 19 29.72 -34.43 37.74
C ILE A 19 28.69 -33.60 36.95
N VAL A 20 27.47 -33.51 37.47
CA VAL A 20 26.62 -32.34 37.19
C VAL A 20 27.10 -31.30 38.19
N PRO A 21 27.68 -30.16 37.79
CA PRO A 21 27.83 -29.06 38.72
C PRO A 21 26.41 -28.66 39.11
N PHE A 22 26.02 -28.94 40.36
CA PHE A 22 24.94 -28.19 40.98
C PHE A 22 25.44 -26.75 41.05
N THR A 23 25.18 -25.95 40.02
CA THR A 23 25.01 -24.52 40.23
C THR A 23 23.82 -24.44 41.16
N SER A 24 24.07 -24.11 42.42
CA SER A 24 23.03 -23.56 43.28
C SER A 24 22.46 -22.37 42.53
N VAL A 25 21.36 -22.58 41.81
CA VAL A 25 20.43 -21.51 41.47
C VAL A 25 19.95 -21.05 42.83
N TYR A 26 20.62 -20.03 43.38
CA TYR A 26 20.00 -19.23 44.41
C TYR A 26 18.69 -18.77 43.78
N ALA A 27 17.56 -19.13 44.39
CA ALA A 27 16.33 -18.44 44.05
C ALA A 27 16.61 -16.98 44.38
N ASP A 28 16.70 -16.12 43.36
CA ASP A 28 16.84 -14.69 43.60
C ASP A 28 15.61 -14.26 44.38
N GLU A 29 15.81 -13.88 45.64
CA GLU A 29 14.75 -13.28 46.41
C GLU A 29 14.40 -11.96 45.74
N ASN A 30 13.16 -11.80 45.28
CA ASN A 30 12.72 -10.53 44.69
C ASN A 30 12.68 -9.44 45.77
N GLN A 31 13.26 -8.29 45.47
CA GLN A 31 13.21 -7.09 46.28
C GLN A 31 12.23 -6.07 45.69
N GLN A 32 11.51 -5.39 46.57
CA GLN A 32 10.62 -4.31 46.20
C GLN A 32 11.42 -3.04 45.88
N LEU A 33 11.20 -2.46 44.71
CA LEU A 33 11.75 -1.16 44.30
C LEU A 33 10.61 -0.19 43.99
N GLN A 34 10.57 0.95 44.68
CA GLN A 34 9.64 2.03 44.36
C GLN A 34 10.29 3.02 43.37
N ILE A 35 9.74 3.16 42.17
CA ILE A 35 10.19 4.12 41.17
C ILE A 35 9.33 5.39 41.28
N GLU A 36 9.99 6.53 41.50
CA GLU A 36 9.34 7.85 41.53
C GLU A 36 9.94 8.75 40.46
N ILE A 37 9.12 9.22 39.53
CA ILE A 37 9.57 10.09 38.44
C ILE A 37 9.11 11.51 38.73
N ARG A 38 10.04 12.45 38.69
CA ARG A 38 9.80 13.88 38.97
C ARG A 38 10.41 14.73 37.86
N TYR A 39 9.89 15.93 37.68
CA TYR A 39 10.61 16.95 36.93
C TYR A 39 11.81 17.46 37.74
N THR A 40 12.78 18.07 37.06
CA THR A 40 13.95 18.71 37.69
C THR A 40 13.59 19.82 38.68
N ASN A 41 12.39 20.40 38.61
CA ASN A 41 11.88 21.36 39.61
C ASN A 41 11.34 20.69 40.90
N GLY A 42 11.29 19.35 40.94
CA GLY A 42 10.83 18.56 42.07
C GLY A 42 9.37 18.12 42.00
N ASP A 43 8.56 18.59 41.05
CA ASP A 43 7.17 18.16 40.89
C ASP A 43 7.07 16.72 40.38
N ARG A 44 6.03 15.98 40.78
CA ARG A 44 5.77 14.66 40.19
C ARG A 44 5.21 14.82 38.78
N ILE A 45 5.67 13.97 37.87
CA ILE A 45 5.14 13.96 36.50
C ILE A 45 3.73 13.37 36.48
N SER A 46 2.95 13.76 35.47
CA SER A 46 1.71 13.07 35.13
C SER A 46 2.01 11.65 34.65
N THR A 47 1.06 10.74 34.87
CA THR A 47 1.09 9.37 34.36
C THR A 47 0.74 9.28 32.87
N TYR A 48 0.12 10.33 32.33
CA TYR A 48 -0.33 10.37 30.94
C TYR A 48 0.83 10.33 29.94
N GLN A 49 0.87 9.29 29.08
CA GLN A 49 1.89 9.07 28.06
C GLN A 49 3.33 9.12 28.62
N ALA A 50 3.50 8.56 29.81
CA ALA A 50 4.80 8.34 30.42
C ALA A 50 5.02 6.83 30.55
N GLU A 51 6.21 6.37 30.24
CA GLU A 51 6.59 4.97 30.34
C GLU A 51 8.02 4.86 30.84
N TYR A 52 8.38 3.66 31.29
CA TYR A 52 9.76 3.36 31.60
C TYR A 52 10.13 1.94 31.20
N VAL A 53 11.40 1.79 30.86
CA VAL A 53 12.00 0.52 30.43
C VAL A 53 13.10 0.16 31.42
N VAL A 54 13.05 -1.05 31.96
CA VAL A 54 14.02 -1.56 32.93
C VAL A 54 14.87 -2.62 32.26
N TYR A 55 16.18 -2.47 32.33
CA TYR A 55 17.15 -3.45 31.87
C TYR A 55 17.90 -4.01 33.06
N GLN A 56 18.17 -5.32 33.03
CA GLN A 56 18.96 -6.02 34.05
C GLN A 56 20.41 -6.15 33.59
N ASP A 57 21.33 -5.79 34.46
CA ASP A 57 22.77 -5.78 34.26
C ASP A 57 23.21 -5.07 32.96
N ASN A 58 23.94 -5.77 32.10
CA ASN A 58 24.41 -5.26 30.81
C ASN A 58 23.61 -5.84 29.63
N GLU A 59 22.42 -6.37 29.88
CA GLU A 59 21.56 -6.89 28.83
C GLU A 59 21.02 -5.75 27.96
N LYS A 60 20.90 -6.04 26.66
CA LYS A 60 20.32 -5.12 25.67
C LYS A 60 18.81 -5.28 25.54
N THR A 61 18.27 -6.42 25.98
CA THR A 61 16.84 -6.72 25.96
C THR A 61 16.19 -6.15 27.24
N PRO A 62 15.07 -5.46 27.12
CA PRO A 62 14.30 -5.02 28.28
C PRO A 62 13.88 -6.19 29.16
N PHE A 63 14.05 -6.02 30.48
CA PHE A 63 13.52 -6.91 31.49
C PHE A 63 12.04 -6.58 31.79
N ILE A 64 11.69 -5.28 31.79
CA ILE A 64 10.32 -4.78 31.92
C ILE A 64 10.15 -3.58 31.00
N GLU A 65 9.05 -3.55 30.26
CA GLU A 65 8.52 -2.37 29.57
C GLU A 65 7.13 -2.09 30.15
N LYS A 66 6.90 -0.86 30.62
CA LYS A 66 5.64 -0.55 31.32
C LYS A 66 5.25 0.92 31.21
N GLU A 67 3.98 1.16 30.87
CA GLU A 67 3.35 2.46 31.04
C GLU A 67 3.24 2.84 32.52
N LEU A 68 3.48 4.11 32.82
CA LEU A 68 3.41 4.64 34.17
C LEU A 68 1.95 4.90 34.57
N GLU A 69 1.25 3.89 35.07
CA GLU A 69 -0.14 4.05 35.52
C GLU A 69 -0.27 4.84 36.84
N ILE A 70 0.72 4.71 37.73
CA ILE A 70 0.78 5.34 39.05
C ILE A 70 2.18 5.89 39.33
N ASN A 71 2.27 7.01 40.04
CA ASN A 71 3.55 7.61 40.41
C ASN A 71 3.57 8.05 41.90
N PRO A 72 4.32 7.36 42.78
CA PRO A 72 5.34 6.35 42.45
C PRO A 72 4.77 4.96 42.13
N ASP A 73 5.47 4.22 41.27
CA ASP A 73 5.18 2.84 40.92
C ASP A 73 6.05 1.86 41.73
N THR A 74 5.62 0.61 41.85
CA THR A 74 6.31 -0.42 42.63
C THR A 74 6.59 -1.65 41.77
N LEU A 75 7.86 -2.06 41.73
CA LEU A 75 8.34 -3.27 41.05
C LEU A 75 8.87 -4.29 42.04
N TYR A 76 8.86 -5.57 41.64
CA TYR A 76 9.50 -6.66 42.35
C TYR A 76 10.56 -7.26 41.42
N LEU A 77 11.83 -7.07 41.77
CA LEU A 77 12.97 -7.37 40.90
C LEU A 77 13.98 -8.28 41.62
N PRO A 78 14.66 -9.21 40.92
CA PRO A 78 15.74 -10.01 41.50
C PRO A 78 16.82 -9.17 42.21
N GLN A 79 17.21 -9.59 43.41
CA GLN A 79 18.30 -8.94 44.18
C GLN A 79 19.68 -9.17 43.57
N ASN A 80 20.65 -8.32 43.96
CA ASN A 80 22.07 -8.40 43.59
C ASN A 80 22.36 -8.20 42.10
N HIS A 81 21.45 -7.51 41.41
CA HIS A 81 21.62 -7.07 40.01
C HIS A 81 21.71 -5.55 39.92
N GLU A 82 22.39 -5.07 38.88
CA GLU A 82 22.30 -3.66 38.47
C GLU A 82 21.06 -3.51 37.58
N TYR A 83 20.25 -2.49 37.82
CA TYR A 83 19.14 -2.14 36.93
C TYR A 83 19.35 -0.77 36.33
N ARG A 84 19.19 -0.66 35.01
CA ARG A 84 19.10 0.61 34.29
C ARG A 84 17.62 0.86 33.99
N VAL A 85 17.08 1.96 34.50
CA VAL A 85 15.71 2.41 34.24
C VAL A 85 15.77 3.61 33.31
N GLU A 86 15.18 3.49 32.14
CA GLU A 86 15.01 4.55 31.15
C GLU A 86 13.59 5.08 31.19
N VAL A 87 13.41 6.38 31.13
CA VAL A 87 12.09 7.03 31.18
C VAL A 87 11.82 7.72 29.86
N PHE A 88 10.62 7.50 29.32
CA PHE A 88 10.13 8.18 28.13
C PHE A 88 8.83 8.92 28.47
N VAL A 89 8.68 10.12 27.92
CA VAL A 89 7.47 10.93 28.07
C VAL A 89 7.11 11.50 26.70
N ASN A 90 5.86 11.32 26.29
CA ASN A 90 5.38 11.64 24.94
C ASN A 90 6.26 11.03 23.84
N GLY A 91 6.67 9.77 23.99
CA GLY A 91 7.53 9.05 23.03
C GLY A 91 8.98 9.59 22.94
N ILE A 92 9.41 10.45 23.88
CA ILE A 92 10.76 11.03 23.90
C ILE A 92 11.53 10.54 25.11
N PHE A 93 12.74 10.03 24.87
CA PHE A 93 13.66 9.66 25.93
C PHE A 93 13.98 10.89 26.79
N SER A 94 13.83 10.73 28.10
CA SER A 94 13.87 11.87 29.03
C SER A 94 15.08 11.82 29.95
N GLU A 95 15.29 10.68 30.61
CA GLU A 95 16.41 10.45 31.50
C GLU A 95 16.57 8.95 31.76
N MET A 96 17.78 8.54 32.15
CA MET A 96 18.01 7.21 32.68
C MET A 96 18.58 7.25 34.10
N LYS A 97 18.43 6.16 34.85
CA LYS A 97 19.13 5.99 36.12
C LYS A 97 19.46 4.54 36.39
N LYS A 98 20.67 4.33 36.90
CA LYS A 98 21.14 3.02 37.36
C LYS A 98 20.97 2.84 38.86
N ILE A 99 20.66 1.63 39.30
CA ILE A 99 20.61 1.24 40.71
C ILE A 99 21.10 -0.20 40.90
N GLU A 100 21.97 -0.43 41.87
CA GLU A 100 22.26 -1.78 42.37
C GLU A 100 21.19 -2.16 43.40
N LEU A 101 20.41 -3.20 43.12
CA LEU A 101 19.30 -3.59 43.98
C LEU A 101 19.78 -4.56 45.07
N ASN A 102 19.67 -4.13 46.32
CA ASN A 102 19.98 -4.91 47.52
C ASN A 102 18.90 -4.69 48.59
N GLU A 103 19.01 -5.36 49.74
CA GLU A 103 18.03 -5.29 50.84
C GLU A 103 17.75 -3.85 51.38
N GLN A 104 18.62 -2.87 51.11
CA GLN A 104 18.46 -1.48 51.55
C GLN A 104 17.85 -0.56 50.47
N SER A 105 17.74 -1.05 49.24
CA SER A 105 17.28 -0.29 48.07
C SER A 105 15.75 -0.30 48.00
N GLU A 106 15.09 0.66 48.67
CA GLU A 106 13.63 0.75 48.69
C GLU A 106 13.06 1.71 47.63
N LYS A 107 13.85 2.69 47.16
CA LYS A 107 13.35 3.78 46.32
C LYS A 107 14.37 4.29 45.30
N LEU A 108 13.94 4.44 44.06
CA LEU A 108 14.65 5.09 42.97
C LEU A 108 13.88 6.33 42.52
N GLN A 109 14.46 7.52 42.73
CA GLN A 109 13.92 8.77 42.18
C GLN A 109 14.67 9.14 40.89
N ILE A 110 13.93 9.38 39.80
CA ILE A 110 14.45 9.82 38.49
C ILE A 110 13.91 11.23 38.22
N ASN A 111 14.80 12.16 37.88
CA ASN A 111 14.43 13.56 37.63
C ASN A 111 14.56 13.87 36.14
N ILE A 112 13.44 14.04 35.44
CA ILE A 112 13.42 14.36 34.01
C ILE A 112 13.40 15.89 33.76
N PRO A 113 13.90 16.35 32.61
CA PRO A 113 13.80 17.74 32.18
C PRO A 113 12.35 18.24 32.14
N LEU A 114 12.15 19.54 32.36
CA LEU A 114 10.82 20.16 32.24
C LEU A 114 10.32 20.11 30.79
N SER A 115 9.01 20.00 30.62
CA SER A 115 8.36 20.16 29.33
C SER A 115 8.53 21.59 28.77
N GLY A 116 8.44 21.72 27.46
CA GLY A 116 8.35 22.99 26.75
C GLY A 116 6.95 23.19 26.17
N GLY A 117 6.52 24.43 26.03
CA GLY A 117 5.25 24.78 25.43
C GLY A 117 5.43 25.17 23.96
N ILE A 118 4.72 24.53 23.03
CA ILE A 118 4.73 24.91 21.61
C ILE A 118 3.33 25.30 21.14
N LYS A 119 3.24 26.40 20.40
CA LYS A 119 2.03 26.83 19.70
C LYS A 119 2.34 26.91 18.21
N PHE A 120 1.44 26.42 17.38
CA PHE A 120 1.59 26.48 15.93
C PHE A 120 0.74 27.61 15.37
N ASN A 121 1.25 28.30 14.36
CA ASN A 121 0.53 29.32 13.63
C ASN A 121 0.51 28.91 12.15
N VAL A 122 -0.62 28.38 11.67
CA VAL A 122 -0.72 27.71 10.38
C VAL A 122 -1.47 28.60 9.39
N PHE A 123 -0.81 28.90 8.27
CA PHE A 123 -1.30 29.79 7.23
C PHE A 123 -1.18 29.12 5.86
N TYR A 124 -2.01 29.57 4.91
CA TYR A 124 -1.82 29.29 3.48
C TYR A 124 -0.50 29.88 2.96
N GLU A 125 -0.17 29.61 1.70
CA GLU A 125 1.13 29.95 1.09
C GLU A 125 1.46 31.44 1.11
N ASP A 126 0.43 32.29 1.18
CA ASP A 126 0.57 33.74 1.31
C ASP A 126 1.18 34.17 2.66
N GLY A 127 1.21 33.25 3.63
CA GLY A 127 1.72 33.46 4.98
C GLY A 127 0.85 34.38 5.83
N GLU A 128 -0.31 34.81 5.37
CA GLU A 128 -1.16 35.81 6.03
C GLU A 128 -2.58 35.29 6.28
N THR A 129 -3.11 34.43 5.39
CA THR A 129 -4.46 33.87 5.53
C THR A 129 -4.44 32.65 6.44
N PRO A 130 -5.15 32.66 7.59
CA PRO A 130 -5.23 31.51 8.48
C PRO A 130 -5.80 30.27 7.81
N LEU A 131 -5.22 29.10 8.09
CA LEU A 131 -5.79 27.81 7.71
C LEU A 131 -6.80 27.33 8.76
N GLU A 132 -7.87 28.11 8.96
CA GLU A 132 -8.89 27.85 9.98
C GLU A 132 -9.56 26.47 9.79
N GLY A 133 -9.78 25.76 10.88
CA GLY A 133 -10.50 24.49 10.90
C GLY A 133 -9.66 23.28 10.49
N SER A 134 -8.42 23.49 10.02
CA SER A 134 -7.47 22.39 9.79
C SER A 134 -7.09 21.69 11.10
N THR A 135 -6.79 20.40 11.00
CA THR A 135 -6.33 19.59 12.12
C THR A 135 -4.81 19.57 12.13
N ILE A 136 -4.20 19.77 13.29
CA ILE A 136 -2.78 19.53 13.51
C ILE A 136 -2.59 18.28 14.37
N VAL A 137 -1.76 17.37 13.90
CA VAL A 137 -1.37 16.14 14.61
C VAL A 137 0.12 16.23 14.91
N ILE A 138 0.50 16.04 16.17
CA ILE A 138 1.89 16.08 16.61
C ILE A 138 2.30 14.66 16.96
N LYS A 139 3.32 14.16 16.27
CA LYS A 139 3.90 12.83 16.45
C LYS A 139 5.27 12.91 17.09
N SER A 140 5.59 11.92 17.92
CA SER A 140 6.95 11.69 18.42
C SER A 140 7.85 11.10 17.33
N HIS A 141 9.14 11.00 17.60
CA HIS A 141 10.15 10.52 16.64
C HIS A 141 9.91 9.08 16.12
N ASP A 142 9.15 8.28 16.86
CA ASP A 142 8.74 6.90 16.53
C ASP A 142 7.41 6.85 15.75
N GLY A 143 6.86 8.00 15.35
CA GLY A 143 5.63 8.12 14.58
C GLY A 143 4.34 8.06 15.40
N GLN A 144 4.40 7.86 16.73
CA GLN A 144 3.20 7.79 17.55
C GLN A 144 2.55 9.18 17.74
N GLU A 145 1.23 9.25 17.59
CA GLU A 145 0.46 10.47 17.85
C GLU A 145 0.49 10.85 19.33
N GLN A 146 1.01 12.04 19.60
CA GLN A 146 1.09 12.61 20.94
C GLN A 146 -0.04 13.59 21.21
N ARG A 147 -0.35 14.46 20.24
CA ARG A 147 -1.40 15.47 20.39
C ARG A 147 -2.13 15.66 19.08
N ARG A 148 -3.38 16.08 19.20
CA ARG A 148 -4.23 16.52 18.10
C ARG A 148 -5.01 17.76 18.51
N GLY A 149 -5.21 18.67 17.58
CA GLY A 149 -6.11 19.79 17.78
C GLY A 149 -6.46 20.49 16.49
N VAL A 150 -7.27 21.54 16.59
CA VAL A 150 -7.80 22.29 15.45
C VAL A 150 -7.21 23.70 15.46
N ILE A 151 -6.93 24.22 14.27
CA ILE A 151 -6.46 25.59 14.05
C ILE A 151 -7.64 26.55 14.10
N ASP A 152 -7.51 27.61 14.89
CA ASP A 152 -8.58 28.59 15.08
C ASP A 152 -8.66 29.65 13.96
N THR A 153 -9.61 30.57 14.10
CA THR A 153 -9.85 31.70 13.16
C THR A 153 -8.66 32.65 12.98
N GLN A 154 -7.68 32.62 13.88
CA GLN A 154 -6.45 33.43 13.81
C GLN A 154 -5.27 32.65 13.24
N GLY A 155 -5.45 31.36 12.95
CA GLY A 155 -4.40 30.47 12.48
C GLY A 155 -3.66 29.80 13.64
N ASP A 156 -4.12 29.97 14.87
CA ASP A 156 -3.43 29.49 16.06
C ASP A 156 -3.94 28.11 16.47
N SER A 157 -3.01 27.22 16.83
CA SER A 157 -3.32 26.05 17.65
C SER A 157 -3.43 26.45 19.12
N MET A 158 -3.96 25.56 19.96
CA MET A 158 -3.69 25.64 21.39
C MET A 158 -2.18 25.46 21.67
N ARG A 159 -1.73 25.88 22.86
CA ARG A 159 -0.35 25.60 23.30
C ARG A 159 -0.26 24.18 23.85
N TYR A 160 0.59 23.36 23.25
CA TYR A 160 0.87 22.00 23.67
C TYR A 160 2.11 21.96 24.57
N TRP A 161 1.97 21.34 25.74
CA TRP A 161 3.09 21.04 26.62
C TRP A 161 3.60 19.63 26.30
N LEU A 162 4.83 19.57 25.78
CA LEU A 162 5.48 18.37 25.29
C LEU A 162 6.84 18.20 25.98
N GLN A 163 7.29 16.96 26.09
CA GLN A 163 8.61 16.67 26.64
C GLN A 163 9.72 17.38 25.86
N SER A 164 10.74 17.88 26.55
CA SER A 164 11.86 18.55 25.87
C SER A 164 12.74 17.54 25.15
N THR A 165 13.19 17.91 23.94
CA THR A 165 14.06 17.10 23.09
C THR A 165 15.51 17.51 23.34
N ASN A 166 16.20 16.79 24.21
CA ASN A 166 17.53 17.17 24.70
C ASN A 166 18.67 16.45 23.97
N TYR A 167 18.33 15.41 23.20
CA TYR A 167 19.29 14.66 22.39
C TYR A 167 19.14 14.98 20.90
N GLU A 168 20.21 14.78 20.13
CA GLU A 168 20.28 15.21 18.73
C GLU A 168 19.26 14.47 17.84
N SER A 169 19.04 13.18 18.10
CA SER A 169 18.06 12.34 17.39
C SER A 169 16.60 12.65 17.73
N GLU A 170 16.32 13.24 18.89
CA GLU A 170 14.95 13.43 19.39
C GLU A 170 14.25 14.60 18.71
N HIS A 171 13.08 14.36 18.16
CA HIS A 171 12.28 15.43 17.55
C HIS A 171 10.81 15.07 17.55
N TYR A 172 9.99 16.08 17.33
CA TYR A 172 8.59 15.91 16.97
C TYR A 172 8.38 16.20 15.48
N THR A 173 7.28 15.66 14.97
CA THR A 173 6.75 15.96 13.65
C THR A 173 5.35 16.54 13.81
N ALA A 174 5.01 17.56 13.03
CA ALA A 174 3.66 18.11 12.97
C ALA A 174 3.08 17.90 11.57
N GLU A 175 1.94 17.22 11.51
CA GLU A 175 1.17 16.99 10.30
C GLU A 175 -0.07 17.88 10.32
N ILE A 176 -0.35 18.51 9.18
CA ILE A 176 -1.46 19.44 9.01
C ILE A 176 -2.43 18.82 8.03
N TYR A 177 -3.64 18.58 8.49
CA TYR A 177 -4.71 17.97 7.73
C TYR A 177 -5.82 18.97 7.45
N PHE A 178 -6.40 18.86 6.27
CA PHE A 178 -7.71 19.43 5.98
C PHE A 178 -8.71 18.30 5.95
N GLU A 179 -9.56 18.21 6.97
CA GLU A 179 -10.37 17.02 7.24
C GLU A 179 -9.47 15.79 7.38
N ASP A 180 -9.60 14.79 6.50
CA ASP A 180 -8.75 13.59 6.51
C ASP A 180 -7.57 13.67 5.51
N PHE A 181 -7.45 14.77 4.75
CA PHE A 181 -6.40 14.94 3.75
C PHE A 181 -5.15 15.60 4.34
N LEU A 182 -4.00 14.92 4.27
CA LEU A 182 -2.71 15.46 4.71
C LEU A 182 -2.22 16.56 3.74
N LEU A 183 -2.16 17.80 4.21
CA LEU A 183 -1.68 18.94 3.42
C LEU A 183 -0.16 19.15 3.53
N HIS A 184 0.41 18.92 4.71
CA HIS A 184 1.82 19.22 4.95
C HIS A 184 2.37 18.52 6.19
N THR A 185 3.66 18.20 6.14
CA THR A 185 4.41 17.61 7.25
C THR A 185 5.61 18.48 7.57
N VAL A 186 5.75 18.85 8.84
CA VAL A 186 6.89 19.59 9.39
C VAL A 186 7.64 18.70 10.37
N SER A 187 8.78 18.19 9.94
CA SER A 187 9.63 17.30 10.74
C SER A 187 10.68 18.08 11.55
N ASN A 188 11.40 17.37 12.42
CA ASN A 188 12.55 17.90 13.15
C ASN A 188 12.23 19.06 14.12
N ILE A 189 11.02 19.10 14.67
CA ILE A 189 10.60 20.11 15.64
C ILE A 189 11.26 19.84 17.00
N LYS A 190 12.04 20.82 17.47
CA LYS A 190 12.74 20.74 18.76
C LYS A 190 11.99 21.50 19.86
N ILE A 191 11.85 20.87 21.02
CA ILE A 191 11.18 21.44 22.19
C ILE A 191 12.21 21.84 23.24
N GLN A 192 12.28 23.14 23.53
CA GLN A 192 13.18 23.69 24.54
C GLN A 192 12.60 23.56 25.95
N GLN A 193 13.42 23.09 26.88
CA GLN A 193 13.03 22.91 28.28
C GLN A 193 12.53 24.23 28.90
N ALA A 194 11.34 24.19 29.52
CA ALA A 194 10.74 25.29 30.28
C ALA A 194 10.56 26.60 29.48
N MET A 195 10.51 26.52 28.15
CA MET A 195 10.29 27.68 27.28
C MET A 195 8.98 27.54 26.50
N GLU A 196 8.35 28.68 26.25
CA GLU A 196 7.24 28.80 25.31
C GLU A 196 7.79 29.21 23.93
N GLN A 197 7.38 28.48 22.90
CA GLN A 197 7.81 28.65 21.52
C GLN A 197 6.57 28.75 20.62
N ASP A 198 6.66 29.60 19.60
CA ASP A 198 5.63 29.73 18.57
C ASP A 198 6.28 29.38 17.22
N LEU A 199 5.67 28.46 16.48
CA LEU A 199 6.14 28.00 15.18
C LEU A 199 5.14 28.39 14.10
N LYS A 200 5.53 29.33 13.24
CA LYS A 200 4.77 29.66 12.04
C LYS A 200 5.01 28.60 10.96
N ILE A 201 3.92 28.05 10.43
CA ILE A 201 3.90 27.08 9.34
C ILE A 201 3.13 27.71 8.19
N THR A 202 3.73 27.68 7.01
CA THR A 202 3.13 28.14 5.76
C THR A 202 2.96 26.92 4.86
N ILE A 203 1.72 26.59 4.54
CA ILE A 203 1.36 25.45 3.70
C ILE A 203 1.47 25.87 2.24
N PRO A 204 2.09 25.08 1.34
CA PRO A 204 2.23 25.41 -0.08
C PRO A 204 0.91 25.20 -0.85
N VAL A 205 -0.17 25.80 -0.35
CA VAL A 205 -1.51 25.77 -0.90
C VAL A 205 -2.04 27.21 -0.91
N PRO A 206 -2.57 27.72 -2.03
CA PRO A 206 -3.22 29.02 -2.09
C PRO A 206 -4.49 29.05 -1.21
N ALA A 207 -4.83 30.21 -0.65
CA ALA A 207 -6.13 30.35 0.05
C ALA A 207 -7.31 30.29 -0.93
N VAL A 208 -7.11 30.76 -2.15
CA VAL A 208 -8.09 30.77 -3.24
C VAL A 208 -7.39 30.34 -4.52
N VAL A 209 -7.93 29.33 -5.19
CA VAL A 209 -7.49 28.91 -6.53
C VAL A 209 -8.07 29.88 -7.55
N GLU A 210 -7.27 30.87 -7.93
CA GLU A 210 -7.64 31.88 -8.95
C GLU A 210 -7.63 31.30 -10.37
N GLU A 211 -6.91 30.21 -10.58
CA GLU A 211 -6.78 29.55 -11.88
C GLU A 211 -8.12 28.97 -12.36
N LEU A 212 -8.26 28.86 -13.69
CA LEU A 212 -9.47 28.36 -14.32
C LEU A 212 -9.55 26.85 -14.15
N LEU A 213 -10.49 26.39 -13.34
CA LEU A 213 -10.82 24.98 -13.21
C LEU A 213 -11.72 24.57 -14.37
N VAL A 214 -11.44 23.42 -14.97
CA VAL A 214 -12.11 22.88 -16.15
C VAL A 214 -12.62 21.48 -15.83
N PHE A 215 -13.93 21.31 -15.83
CA PHE A 215 -14.58 20.03 -15.60
C PHE A 215 -15.13 19.47 -16.91
N GLN A 216 -15.05 18.15 -17.05
CA GLN A 216 -15.49 17.40 -18.22
C GLN A 216 -16.41 16.26 -17.78
N LEU A 217 -17.61 16.21 -18.36
CA LEU A 217 -18.58 15.16 -18.09
C LEU A 217 -18.49 14.06 -19.15
N TYR A 218 -18.60 12.82 -18.71
CA TYR A 218 -18.57 11.62 -19.56
C TYR A 218 -19.69 10.66 -19.16
N ASP A 219 -20.41 10.11 -20.14
CA ASP A 219 -21.44 9.08 -19.90
C ASP A 219 -20.84 7.66 -19.82
N SER A 220 -19.59 7.52 -20.28
CA SER A 220 -18.76 6.31 -20.27
C SER A 220 -17.30 6.72 -20.51
N GLU A 221 -16.35 5.81 -20.32
CA GLU A 221 -14.90 6.12 -20.35
C GLU A 221 -14.41 6.80 -21.64
N LEU A 222 -15.15 6.66 -22.76
CA LEU A 222 -14.76 7.18 -24.06
C LEU A 222 -15.70 8.27 -24.61
N ASN A 223 -16.89 8.46 -24.01
CA ASN A 223 -17.91 9.33 -24.57
C ASN A 223 -18.11 10.56 -23.70
N LYS A 224 -17.66 11.69 -24.24
CA LYS A 224 -17.78 12.99 -23.62
C LYS A 224 -19.19 13.56 -23.83
N ILE A 225 -19.82 13.99 -22.74
CA ILE A 225 -21.10 14.69 -22.76
C ILE A 225 -20.89 16.13 -23.24
N SER A 226 -21.81 16.60 -24.08
CA SER A 226 -21.84 17.95 -24.61
C SER A 226 -23.24 18.55 -24.57
N LYS A 227 -23.39 19.79 -25.02
CA LYS A 227 -24.72 20.44 -25.13
C LYS A 227 -25.70 19.71 -26.06
N SER A 228 -25.25 18.80 -26.93
CA SER A 228 -26.18 17.99 -27.74
C SER A 228 -26.91 16.93 -26.94
N ASP A 229 -26.38 16.55 -25.78
CA ASP A 229 -26.80 15.36 -25.03
C ASP A 229 -27.74 15.71 -23.86
N GLY A 230 -27.89 17.01 -23.57
CA GLY A 230 -28.79 17.55 -22.57
C GLY A 230 -28.30 18.89 -22.01
N ILE A 231 -29.09 19.47 -21.10
CA ILE A 231 -28.64 20.62 -20.29
C ILE A 231 -28.01 20.04 -19.02
N TYR A 232 -26.68 20.09 -18.95
CA TYR A 232 -25.94 19.67 -17.78
C TYR A 232 -25.32 20.86 -17.06
N SER A 233 -25.33 20.85 -15.73
CA SER A 233 -24.52 21.76 -14.89
C SER A 233 -23.80 20.98 -13.80
N ILE A 234 -22.73 21.57 -13.27
CA ILE A 234 -22.04 21.07 -12.09
C ILE A 234 -22.21 22.11 -10.99
N SER A 235 -22.54 21.66 -9.79
CA SER A 235 -22.53 22.45 -8.57
C SER A 235 -21.45 21.91 -7.63
N LEU A 236 -20.55 22.79 -7.18
CA LEU A 236 -19.59 22.49 -6.12
C LEU A 236 -20.26 22.77 -4.77
N MET A 237 -20.37 21.75 -3.94
CA MET A 237 -20.96 21.83 -2.60
C MET A 237 -19.88 21.78 -1.54
N ASP A 238 -19.98 22.65 -0.54
CA ASP A 238 -19.15 22.56 0.66
C ASP A 238 -19.62 21.41 1.57
N LYS A 239 -18.87 21.17 2.66
CA LYS A 239 -19.17 20.16 3.68
C LYS A 239 -20.52 20.30 4.39
N ASN A 240 -21.22 21.41 4.24
CA ASN A 240 -22.56 21.63 4.80
C ASN A 240 -23.65 21.42 3.73
N ASP A 241 -23.31 20.78 2.61
CA ASP A 241 -24.15 20.61 1.42
C ASP A 241 -24.62 21.95 0.83
N VAL A 242 -23.85 23.03 1.03
CA VAL A 242 -24.16 24.36 0.47
C VAL A 242 -23.43 24.53 -0.86
N SER A 243 -24.19 24.78 -1.92
CA SER A 243 -23.61 25.14 -3.23
C SER A 243 -22.83 26.46 -3.13
N ILE A 244 -21.52 26.39 -3.36
CA ILE A 244 -20.63 27.55 -3.37
C ILE A 244 -20.42 28.12 -4.79
N ALA A 245 -20.57 27.28 -5.80
CA ALA A 245 -20.47 27.66 -7.20
C ALA A 245 -21.25 26.68 -8.08
N GLU A 246 -21.90 27.19 -9.13
CA GLU A 246 -22.59 26.38 -10.13
C GLU A 246 -22.24 26.91 -11.54
N SER A 247 -22.04 26.00 -12.48
CA SER A 247 -21.67 26.34 -13.85
C SER A 247 -22.25 25.33 -14.85
N GLU A 248 -22.84 25.83 -15.94
CA GLU A 248 -23.41 25.00 -17.00
C GLU A 248 -22.34 24.51 -17.98
N ILE A 249 -22.59 23.34 -18.58
CA ILE A 249 -21.75 22.80 -19.64
C ILE A 249 -21.70 23.76 -20.83
N SER A 250 -20.51 24.05 -21.32
CA SER A 250 -20.31 24.90 -22.49
C SER A 250 -20.59 24.13 -23.80
N ALA A 251 -20.63 24.85 -24.93
CA ALA A 251 -20.81 24.25 -26.25
C ALA A 251 -19.72 23.22 -26.63
N ARG A 252 -18.60 23.17 -25.90
CA ARG A 252 -17.50 22.21 -26.09
C ARG A 252 -17.51 21.06 -25.09
N GLY A 253 -18.56 20.90 -24.29
CA GLY A 253 -18.63 19.86 -23.26
C GLY A 253 -17.73 20.14 -22.04
N LEU A 254 -17.46 21.42 -21.75
CA LEU A 254 -16.58 21.85 -20.67
C LEU A 254 -17.35 22.72 -19.69
N VAL A 255 -17.19 22.49 -18.39
CA VAL A 255 -17.71 23.32 -17.30
C VAL A 255 -16.54 24.07 -16.66
N TYR A 256 -16.74 25.33 -16.27
CA TYR A 256 -15.64 26.16 -15.77
C TYR A 256 -15.95 26.77 -14.42
N PHE A 257 -14.93 26.79 -13.54
CA PHE A 257 -14.93 27.51 -12.27
C PHE A 257 -13.64 28.32 -12.13
N SER A 258 -13.65 29.33 -11.27
CA SER A 258 -12.47 30.17 -10.98
C SER A 258 -12.70 30.86 -9.64
N ASN A 259 -11.61 31.25 -8.96
CA ASN A 259 -11.66 31.89 -7.65
C ASN A 259 -12.38 31.01 -6.60
N ILE A 260 -12.10 29.71 -6.66
CA ILE A 260 -12.66 28.74 -5.71
C ILE A 260 -11.76 28.73 -4.47
N PRO A 261 -12.29 28.92 -3.25
CA PRO A 261 -11.50 28.76 -2.03
C PRO A 261 -10.86 27.37 -2.01
N SER A 262 -9.69 27.24 -1.41
CA SER A 262 -9.10 25.92 -1.28
C SER A 262 -9.88 25.07 -0.28
N GLY A 263 -10.16 23.82 -0.65
CA GLY A 263 -10.95 22.92 0.20
C GLY A 263 -11.40 21.65 -0.52
N ILE A 264 -12.15 20.83 0.22
CA ILE A 264 -12.79 19.62 -0.29
C ILE A 264 -14.24 19.97 -0.67
N TYR A 265 -14.64 19.51 -1.86
CA TYR A 265 -15.94 19.81 -2.43
C TYR A 265 -16.62 18.56 -2.95
N LYS A 266 -17.90 18.42 -2.61
CA LYS A 266 -18.78 17.44 -3.24
C LYS A 266 -19.24 17.99 -4.59
N VAL A 267 -19.09 17.20 -5.63
CA VAL A 267 -19.40 17.59 -7.00
C VAL A 267 -20.76 17.03 -7.37
N LEU A 268 -21.76 17.92 -7.46
CA LEU A 268 -23.12 17.54 -7.83
C LEU A 268 -23.32 17.77 -9.33
N VAL A 269 -23.61 16.70 -10.08
CA VAL A 269 -23.99 16.81 -11.49
C VAL A 269 -25.51 16.94 -11.60
N MET A 270 -25.95 17.96 -12.33
CA MET A 270 -27.36 18.23 -12.59
C MET A 270 -27.66 17.99 -14.06
N LYS A 271 -28.81 17.38 -14.36
CA LYS A 271 -29.35 17.21 -15.71
C LYS A 271 -30.76 17.79 -15.76
N ASP A 272 -30.97 18.74 -16.67
CA ASP A 272 -32.26 19.43 -16.88
C ASP A 272 -32.85 20.03 -15.59
N GLY A 273 -31.99 20.43 -14.65
CA GLY A 273 -32.36 21.00 -13.35
C GLY A 273 -32.70 19.97 -12.26
N GLU A 274 -32.58 18.68 -12.55
CA GLU A 274 -32.71 17.60 -11.58
C GLU A 274 -31.35 16.95 -11.28
N HIS A 275 -31.22 16.37 -10.09
CA HIS A 275 -30.00 15.71 -9.66
C HIS A 275 -29.74 14.45 -10.51
N ALA A 276 -28.56 14.36 -11.11
CA ALA A 276 -28.17 13.22 -11.92
C ALA A 276 -27.41 12.19 -11.07
N SER A 277 -28.16 11.31 -10.40
CA SER A 277 -27.64 10.34 -9.41
C SER A 277 -26.60 9.33 -9.92
N LEU A 278 -26.31 9.35 -11.22
CA LEU A 278 -25.35 8.47 -11.88
C LEU A 278 -23.90 8.95 -11.72
N TRP A 279 -23.70 10.15 -11.15
CA TRP A 279 -22.41 10.74 -10.78
C TRP A 279 -22.31 11.00 -9.27
N ASP A 280 -23.03 10.22 -8.46
CA ASP A 280 -23.04 10.38 -6.99
C ASP A 280 -21.69 9.99 -6.37
N ASP A 281 -21.43 10.53 -5.18
CA ASP A 281 -20.25 10.27 -4.34
C ASP A 281 -18.90 10.78 -4.87
N ILE A 282 -18.90 11.82 -5.70
CA ILE A 282 -17.67 12.48 -6.16
C ILE A 282 -17.26 13.59 -5.19
N GLU A 283 -16.18 13.37 -4.44
CA GLU A 283 -15.48 14.39 -3.67
C GLU A 283 -14.14 14.71 -4.32
N ILE A 284 -13.80 16.00 -4.37
CA ILE A 284 -12.53 16.48 -4.91
C ILE A 284 -11.89 17.50 -3.98
N ALA A 285 -10.56 17.45 -3.89
CA ALA A 285 -9.78 18.54 -3.31
C ALA A 285 -9.45 19.57 -4.39
N ILE A 286 -9.83 20.82 -4.16
CA ILE A 286 -9.43 21.97 -4.98
C ILE A 286 -8.42 22.74 -4.14
N ILE A 287 -7.12 22.53 -4.39
CA ILE A 287 -6.03 23.13 -3.60
C ILE A 287 -4.93 23.75 -4.48
N GLY A 288 -5.21 23.99 -5.77
CA GLY A 288 -4.30 24.67 -6.70
C GLY A 288 -3.23 23.78 -7.34
N ASN A 289 -3.22 22.47 -7.05
CA ASN A 289 -2.35 21.49 -7.70
C ASN A 289 -2.95 20.89 -8.98
N GLN A 290 -4.27 20.99 -9.17
CA GLN A 290 -5.00 20.44 -10.31
C GLN A 290 -6.11 21.41 -10.74
N ASN A 291 -6.19 21.63 -12.06
CA ASN A 291 -7.19 22.52 -12.66
C ASN A 291 -8.11 21.81 -13.65
N GLU A 292 -7.90 20.53 -13.94
CA GLU A 292 -8.73 19.78 -14.88
C GLU A 292 -9.33 18.56 -14.19
N PHE A 293 -10.65 18.39 -14.28
CA PHE A 293 -11.39 17.32 -13.60
C PHE A 293 -12.26 16.58 -14.63
N GLU A 294 -12.22 15.25 -14.59
CA GLU A 294 -13.03 14.39 -15.47
C GLU A 294 -14.00 13.58 -14.60
N LEU A 295 -15.30 13.72 -14.86
CA LEU A 295 -16.37 13.04 -14.13
C LEU A 295 -17.01 12.02 -15.05
N ILE A 296 -16.80 10.74 -14.75
CA ILE A 296 -17.31 9.62 -15.54
C ILE A 296 -18.51 9.02 -14.82
N GLN A 297 -19.58 8.77 -15.56
CA GLN A 297 -20.80 8.18 -15.04
C GLN A 297 -20.54 6.78 -14.50
N THR A 298 -21.13 6.44 -13.35
CA THR A 298 -21.12 5.06 -12.84
C THR A 298 -21.91 4.14 -13.80
N PRO A 299 -21.39 2.96 -14.14
CA PRO A 299 -22.09 2.02 -15.01
C PRO A 299 -23.33 1.48 -14.29
N VAL A 300 -24.51 1.64 -14.91
CA VAL A 300 -25.74 1.03 -14.42
C VAL A 300 -25.62 -0.48 -14.58
N SER A 301 -25.58 -1.22 -13.47
CA SER A 301 -25.81 -2.67 -13.53
C SER A 301 -27.27 -2.89 -13.90
N GLU A 302 -27.54 -3.35 -15.12
CA GLU A 302 -28.88 -3.81 -15.45
C GLU A 302 -29.18 -5.06 -14.59
N PRO A 303 -30.33 -5.13 -13.89
CA PRO A 303 -30.73 -6.35 -13.23
C PRO A 303 -30.96 -7.40 -14.32
N VAL A 304 -30.16 -8.46 -14.31
CA VAL A 304 -30.35 -9.64 -15.16
C VAL A 304 -31.74 -10.22 -14.85
N SER A 305 -32.73 -9.89 -15.67
CA SER A 305 -34.01 -10.61 -15.65
C SER A 305 -33.76 -11.98 -16.27
N GLU A 306 -33.73 -13.02 -15.44
CA GLU A 306 -33.71 -14.41 -15.92
C GLU A 306 -34.88 -14.65 -16.89
N PRO A 307 -34.66 -15.35 -18.02
CA PRO A 307 -35.75 -15.70 -18.91
C PRO A 307 -36.56 -16.82 -18.27
N VAL A 308 -37.77 -16.50 -17.80
CA VAL A 308 -38.76 -17.51 -17.41
C VAL A 308 -39.14 -18.30 -18.67
N SER A 309 -38.66 -19.53 -18.77
CA SER A 309 -39.09 -20.48 -19.79
C SER A 309 -40.56 -20.83 -19.59
N GLU A 310 -41.42 -20.41 -20.53
CA GLU A 310 -42.80 -20.90 -20.63
C GLU A 310 -42.81 -22.38 -21.04
N PRO A 311 -43.65 -23.25 -20.43
CA PRO A 311 -44.02 -24.51 -21.04
C PRO A 311 -45.28 -24.34 -21.90
N VAL A 312 -45.16 -24.74 -23.16
CA VAL A 312 -46.25 -24.87 -24.13
C VAL A 312 -47.24 -25.95 -23.70
N SER A 313 -48.54 -25.62 -23.61
CA SER A 313 -49.63 -26.52 -24.00
C SER A 313 -50.92 -25.75 -24.30
N GLU A 314 -51.48 -25.99 -25.49
CA GLU A 314 -52.76 -25.40 -25.97
C GLU A 314 -54.01 -26.08 -25.33
N PRO A 315 -55.25 -25.73 -25.74
CA PRO A 315 -56.22 -25.00 -24.94
C PRO A 315 -57.35 -25.93 -24.43
N VAL A 316 -58.32 -25.39 -23.66
CA VAL A 316 -59.77 -25.68 -23.75
C VAL A 316 -60.54 -25.11 -22.54
N SER A 317 -61.46 -24.18 -22.84
CA SER A 317 -62.75 -23.82 -22.20
C SER A 317 -62.91 -23.67 -20.68
N GLU A 318 -63.45 -22.51 -20.28
CA GLU A 318 -64.25 -22.29 -19.05
C GLU A 318 -65.53 -23.18 -19.01
N PRO A 319 -66.41 -23.23 -17.96
CA PRO A 319 -66.52 -22.30 -16.82
C PRO A 319 -67.02 -22.89 -15.44
N VAL A 320 -67.10 -21.99 -14.43
CA VAL A 320 -68.01 -21.95 -13.24
C VAL A 320 -67.70 -22.76 -11.95
N SER A 321 -67.85 -22.01 -10.83
CA SER A 321 -68.33 -22.34 -9.45
C SER A 321 -67.42 -22.98 -8.38
N GLU A 322 -67.35 -22.28 -7.24
CA GLU A 322 -67.18 -22.73 -5.85
C GLU A 322 -68.17 -23.84 -5.42
N PRO A 323 -68.22 -24.34 -4.16
CA PRO A 323 -67.33 -24.19 -2.98
C PRO A 323 -66.95 -25.55 -2.33
N VAL A 324 -66.28 -25.51 -1.16
CA VAL A 324 -66.61 -26.26 0.09
C VAL A 324 -65.38 -26.81 0.86
N SER A 325 -65.16 -26.20 2.04
CA SER A 325 -64.70 -26.72 3.35
C SER A 325 -63.49 -27.66 3.51
N GLU A 326 -62.45 -27.14 4.20
CA GLU A 326 -61.92 -27.52 5.55
C GLU A 326 -62.36 -28.85 6.22
N PRO A 327 -61.61 -29.46 7.21
CA PRO A 327 -60.82 -28.76 8.25
C PRO A 327 -59.55 -29.46 8.87
N VAL A 328 -58.90 -28.74 9.81
CA VAL A 328 -58.04 -29.13 10.98
C VAL A 328 -56.56 -29.54 10.67
N SER A 329 -55.49 -29.01 11.30
CA SER A 329 -55.32 -28.67 12.73
C SER A 329 -54.34 -27.52 13.06
N GLU A 330 -54.67 -26.86 14.17
CA GLU A 330 -54.17 -25.64 14.81
C GLU A 330 -52.71 -25.63 15.29
N GLY A 331 -52.17 -24.41 15.48
CA GLY A 331 -50.96 -24.17 16.26
C GLY A 331 -50.48 -22.71 16.38
N PHE A 332 -51.27 -21.83 16.99
CA PHE A 332 -50.88 -20.71 17.87
C PHE A 332 -49.93 -19.57 17.37
N PHE A 333 -50.46 -18.35 17.23
CA PHE A 333 -49.71 -17.08 17.18
C PHE A 333 -49.49 -16.51 18.60
N PRO A 334 -48.45 -15.70 18.80
CA PRO A 334 -48.75 -14.31 19.14
C PRO A 334 -48.06 -13.30 18.21
N THR A 335 -48.81 -12.25 17.91
CA THR A 335 -48.46 -11.05 17.16
C THR A 335 -47.63 -10.04 17.97
N PHE A 336 -46.99 -9.13 17.23
CA PHE A 336 -46.44 -7.82 17.59
C PHE A 336 -45.04 -7.76 18.22
N VAL A 337 -44.05 -7.49 17.36
CA VAL A 337 -42.91 -6.59 17.66
C VAL A 337 -42.77 -5.63 16.47
N GLU A 338 -42.51 -4.37 16.79
CA GLU A 338 -42.36 -3.19 15.92
C GLU A 338 -41.32 -3.37 14.80
N PRO A 339 -41.36 -2.54 13.73
CA PRO A 339 -40.38 -2.61 12.66
C PRO A 339 -38.99 -2.34 13.25
N ILE A 340 -38.11 -3.32 13.13
CA ILE A 340 -36.68 -3.13 13.36
C ILE A 340 -36.23 -2.12 12.31
N THR A 341 -35.80 -0.95 12.77
CA THR A 341 -35.06 0.02 11.97
C THR A 341 -33.85 -0.70 11.40
N TYR A 342 -33.77 -0.79 10.06
CA TYR A 342 -32.52 -1.14 9.40
C TYR A 342 -31.53 -0.04 9.75
N ASP A 343 -30.59 -0.37 10.63
CA ASP A 343 -29.37 0.39 10.83
C ASP A 343 -28.52 0.16 9.57
N SER A 344 -28.51 1.17 8.71
CA SER A 344 -27.65 1.20 7.53
C SER A 344 -26.25 1.63 7.97
N THR A 345 -25.50 0.72 8.58
CA THR A 345 -24.05 0.81 8.57
C THR A 345 -23.59 0.17 7.27
N SER A 346 -23.40 0.98 6.23
CA SER A 346 -22.65 0.58 5.04
C SER A 346 -21.22 0.26 5.49
N GLU A 347 -20.89 -1.02 5.63
CA GLU A 347 -19.51 -1.46 5.74
C GLU A 347 -18.80 -1.10 4.43
N GLU A 348 -17.88 -0.14 4.45
CA GLU A 348 -17.00 0.15 3.32
C GLU A 348 -16.01 -1.01 3.15
N TYR A 349 -16.03 -1.65 1.98
CA TYR A 349 -15.06 -2.68 1.61
C TYR A 349 -14.06 -2.06 0.63
N TYR A 350 -12.78 -1.97 1.04
CA TYR A 350 -11.69 -1.56 0.15
C TYR A 350 -11.01 -2.78 -0.44
N LEU A 351 -10.84 -2.80 -1.77
CA LEU A 351 -9.98 -3.77 -2.44
C LEU A 351 -8.53 -3.35 -2.26
N THR A 352 -7.72 -4.24 -1.70
CA THR A 352 -6.30 -4.04 -1.43
C THR A 352 -5.56 -5.32 -1.74
N CYS A 353 -4.39 -5.21 -2.39
CA CYS A 353 -3.49 -6.35 -2.57
C CYS A 353 -2.68 -6.64 -1.29
N ASN A 354 -2.61 -5.66 -0.37
CA ASN A 354 -1.71 -5.63 0.78
C ASN A 354 -0.28 -6.04 0.38
N CYS A 355 0.24 -5.38 -0.65
CA CYS A 355 1.44 -5.78 -1.36
C CYS A 355 2.41 -4.62 -1.55
N VAL A 356 3.69 -4.96 -1.68
CA VAL A 356 4.77 -4.01 -1.95
C VAL A 356 5.39 -4.33 -3.30
N ALA A 357 5.70 -3.31 -4.08
CA ALA A 357 6.51 -3.46 -5.29
C ALA A 357 7.75 -2.57 -5.21
N PHE A 358 8.89 -3.11 -5.63
CA PHE A 358 10.11 -2.33 -5.81
C PHE A 358 10.28 -1.95 -7.27
N ARG A 359 10.72 -0.72 -7.51
CA ARG A 359 11.17 -0.27 -8.83
C ARG A 359 12.54 0.39 -8.76
N LEU A 360 13.41 0.06 -9.71
CA LEU A 360 14.74 0.65 -9.86
C LEU A 360 14.75 1.52 -11.12
N ASP A 361 14.83 2.83 -10.92
CA ASP A 361 14.79 3.83 -11.97
C ASP A 361 16.23 4.07 -12.52
N ASP A 362 16.36 4.81 -13.63
CA ASP A 362 17.65 5.26 -14.20
C ASP A 362 18.66 4.21 -14.73
N ILE A 363 18.22 3.01 -15.13
CA ILE A 363 19.15 2.03 -15.72
C ILE A 363 19.65 2.48 -17.10
N GLN A 364 20.97 2.55 -17.22
CA GLN A 364 21.70 3.05 -18.39
C GLN A 364 23.16 2.57 -18.43
N ASP A 365 23.80 2.69 -19.60
CA ASP A 365 25.18 2.30 -19.85
C ASP A 365 26.20 3.26 -19.22
N TYR A 366 27.37 2.74 -18.83
CA TYR A 366 28.57 3.53 -18.48
C TYR A 366 28.41 4.55 -17.34
N TRP A 367 27.37 4.43 -16.53
CA TRP A 367 27.08 5.31 -15.42
C TRP A 367 26.79 4.46 -14.19
N LEU A 368 27.66 4.47 -13.18
CA LEU A 368 27.50 3.64 -11.96
C LEU A 368 27.20 2.15 -12.22
N THR A 369 27.77 1.57 -13.29
CA THR A 369 27.54 0.18 -13.73
C THR A 369 27.72 -0.86 -12.62
N ASP A 370 28.72 -0.69 -11.76
CA ASP A 370 29.02 -1.64 -10.66
C ASP A 370 27.92 -1.57 -9.59
N VAL A 371 27.40 -0.36 -9.34
CA VAL A 371 26.31 -0.12 -8.39
C VAL A 371 24.98 -0.65 -8.92
N GLN A 372 24.67 -0.40 -10.20
CA GLN A 372 23.47 -0.93 -10.84
C GLN A 372 23.46 -2.47 -10.82
N VAL A 373 24.59 -3.11 -11.11
CA VAL A 373 24.70 -4.59 -11.05
C VAL A 373 24.57 -5.11 -9.63
N GLU A 374 25.17 -4.46 -8.64
CA GLU A 374 25.03 -4.87 -7.23
C GLU A 374 23.56 -4.84 -6.77
N LEU A 375 22.79 -3.84 -7.18
CA LEU A 375 21.35 -3.76 -6.88
C LEU A 375 20.58 -4.92 -7.51
N LEU A 376 20.82 -5.20 -8.79
CA LEU A 376 20.21 -6.34 -9.46
C LEU A 376 20.58 -7.66 -8.75
N ASP A 377 21.85 -7.84 -8.39
CA ASP A 377 22.35 -9.05 -7.73
C ASP A 377 21.73 -9.22 -6.34
N LEU A 378 21.61 -8.15 -5.53
CA LEU A 378 20.95 -8.19 -4.22
C LEU A 378 19.51 -8.70 -4.32
N PHE A 379 18.71 -8.14 -5.22
CA PHE A 379 17.32 -8.58 -5.42
C PHE A 379 17.28 -10.03 -5.91
N SER A 380 18.19 -10.42 -6.80
CA SER A 380 18.33 -11.80 -7.26
C SER A 380 18.66 -12.76 -6.11
N GLU A 381 19.61 -12.43 -5.25
CA GLU A 381 20.05 -13.23 -4.09
C GLU A 381 18.95 -13.38 -3.03
N LYS A 382 18.17 -12.32 -2.80
CA LYS A 382 17.05 -12.31 -1.84
C LYS A 382 15.79 -12.99 -2.38
N GLU A 383 15.83 -13.49 -3.61
CA GLU A 383 14.71 -14.12 -4.30
C GLU A 383 13.46 -13.23 -4.48
N ILE A 384 13.58 -11.91 -4.38
CA ILE A 384 12.47 -10.95 -4.51
C ILE A 384 12.32 -10.36 -5.92
N PRO A 385 11.10 -10.03 -6.37
CA PRO A 385 10.86 -9.38 -7.67
C PRO A 385 11.26 -7.90 -7.67
N LEU A 386 11.78 -7.43 -8.81
CA LEU A 386 12.15 -6.04 -9.05
C LEU A 386 11.69 -5.57 -10.43
N THR A 387 11.02 -4.42 -10.49
CA THR A 387 10.72 -3.76 -11.77
C THR A 387 11.84 -2.79 -12.14
N VAL A 388 12.33 -2.82 -13.38
CA VAL A 388 13.51 -2.05 -13.78
C VAL A 388 13.17 -1.05 -14.88
N GLY A 389 13.36 0.24 -14.61
CA GLY A 389 13.15 1.35 -15.54
C GLY A 389 14.36 1.59 -16.44
N ILE A 390 14.22 1.30 -17.74
CA ILE A 390 15.30 1.48 -18.73
C ILE A 390 15.18 2.83 -19.44
N ILE A 391 16.26 3.61 -19.45
CA ILE A 391 16.42 4.78 -20.33
C ILE A 391 16.85 4.29 -21.71
N ALA A 392 15.89 4.17 -22.64
CA ALA A 392 16.07 3.34 -23.83
C ALA A 392 17.19 3.79 -24.78
N ASN A 393 17.51 5.10 -24.84
CA ASN A 393 18.58 5.58 -25.70
C ASN A 393 19.98 5.44 -25.09
N ASP A 394 20.05 5.36 -23.76
CA ASP A 394 21.31 5.33 -23.02
C ASP A 394 21.66 3.91 -22.54
N PHE A 395 20.91 2.88 -22.97
CA PHE A 395 21.12 1.47 -22.61
C PHE A 395 21.33 0.57 -23.84
N GLY A 396 22.32 -0.33 -23.79
CA GLY A 396 22.55 -1.37 -24.81
C GLY A 396 24.00 -1.56 -25.28
N ASN A 397 24.94 -0.76 -24.78
CA ASN A 397 26.34 -0.76 -25.19
C ASN A 397 27.30 -1.20 -24.08
N ASP A 398 26.92 -1.07 -22.82
CA ASP A 398 27.72 -1.54 -21.69
C ASP A 398 27.37 -3.00 -21.39
N ALA A 399 28.22 -3.91 -21.89
CA ALA A 399 28.00 -5.35 -21.77
C ALA A 399 27.79 -5.81 -20.32
N LYS A 400 28.38 -5.14 -19.32
CA LYS A 400 28.28 -5.57 -17.92
C LYS A 400 26.84 -5.44 -17.40
N ILE A 401 26.23 -4.25 -17.54
CA ILE A 401 24.84 -4.04 -17.11
C ILE A 401 23.84 -4.70 -18.07
N VAL A 402 24.11 -4.69 -19.39
CA VAL A 402 23.23 -5.32 -20.38
C VAL A 402 23.15 -6.83 -20.17
N ASP A 403 24.27 -7.51 -19.92
CA ASP A 403 24.27 -8.95 -19.65
C ASP A 403 23.61 -9.26 -18.31
N ALA A 404 23.81 -8.44 -17.27
CA ALA A 404 23.14 -8.61 -15.97
C ALA A 404 21.61 -8.54 -16.13
N VAL A 405 21.08 -7.50 -16.78
CA VAL A 405 19.65 -7.34 -17.06
C VAL A 405 19.13 -8.52 -17.88
N LYS A 406 19.83 -8.94 -18.95
CA LYS A 406 19.39 -10.06 -19.80
C LYS A 406 19.32 -11.38 -19.05
N ASN A 407 20.32 -11.68 -18.22
CA ASN A 407 20.37 -12.93 -17.47
C ASN A 407 19.24 -12.97 -16.43
N GLN A 408 19.07 -11.90 -15.66
CA GLN A 408 18.03 -11.85 -14.64
C GLN A 408 16.61 -11.82 -15.21
N LEU A 409 16.43 -11.20 -16.38
CA LEU A 409 15.17 -11.25 -17.12
C LEU A 409 14.86 -12.68 -17.61
N ALA A 410 15.86 -13.41 -18.11
CA ALA A 410 15.69 -14.80 -18.53
C ALA A 410 15.34 -15.75 -17.36
N ASP A 411 15.77 -15.40 -16.15
CA ASP A 411 15.47 -16.12 -14.91
C ASP A 411 14.18 -15.63 -14.22
N ASN A 412 13.40 -14.74 -14.86
CA ASN A 412 12.18 -14.13 -14.31
C ASN A 412 12.40 -13.43 -12.94
N ARG A 413 13.60 -12.88 -12.71
CA ARG A 413 13.94 -12.17 -11.47
C ARG A 413 13.55 -10.69 -11.53
N ILE A 414 13.52 -10.13 -12.74
CA ILE A 414 13.16 -8.74 -13.00
C ILE A 414 12.07 -8.61 -14.06
N SER A 415 11.31 -7.52 -13.99
CA SER A 415 10.47 -7.03 -15.10
C SER A 415 11.02 -5.71 -15.67
N ILE A 416 10.61 -5.36 -16.89
CA ILE A 416 11.14 -4.19 -17.61
C ILE A 416 10.04 -3.13 -17.80
N ALA A 417 10.29 -1.95 -17.24
CA ALA A 417 9.53 -0.74 -17.47
C ALA A 417 10.25 0.19 -18.46
N ASN A 418 9.46 0.95 -19.22
CA ASN A 418 9.96 2.03 -20.05
C ASN A 418 10.15 3.28 -19.18
N HIS A 419 11.37 3.80 -19.11
CA HIS A 419 11.71 5.04 -18.39
C HIS A 419 12.06 6.19 -19.35
N GLY A 420 11.35 6.24 -20.48
CA GLY A 420 11.55 7.22 -21.54
C GLY A 420 12.63 6.84 -22.56
N LEU A 421 12.66 7.59 -23.66
CA LEU A 421 13.75 7.50 -24.63
C LEU A 421 15.04 8.09 -24.07
N VAL A 422 14.92 9.25 -23.42
CA VAL A 422 15.96 9.96 -22.68
C VAL A 422 15.35 10.43 -21.36
N HIS A 423 16.17 10.74 -20.36
CA HIS A 423 15.71 11.22 -19.05
C HIS A 423 15.29 12.70 -19.07
N ASN A 424 14.31 13.04 -19.92
CA ASN A 424 13.66 14.36 -19.97
C ASN A 424 12.16 14.22 -19.65
N PRO A 425 11.57 15.18 -18.92
CA PRO A 425 10.13 15.20 -18.67
C PRO A 425 9.31 15.20 -19.95
N PHE A 426 8.35 14.30 -20.06
CA PHE A 426 7.45 14.20 -21.22
C PHE A 426 6.56 15.44 -21.36
N THR A 427 6.29 16.13 -20.25
CA THR A 427 5.55 17.40 -20.20
C THR A 427 6.21 18.55 -20.98
N ASN A 428 7.47 18.39 -21.39
CA ASN A 428 8.17 19.38 -22.21
C ASN A 428 7.85 19.28 -23.71
N TYR A 429 7.12 18.24 -24.12
CA TYR A 429 6.87 17.87 -25.52
C TYR A 429 5.37 17.81 -25.81
N ASP A 430 5.00 18.04 -27.07
CA ASP A 430 3.61 17.86 -27.50
C ASP A 430 3.23 16.36 -27.65
N LYS A 431 1.93 16.06 -27.76
CA LYS A 431 1.43 14.68 -27.88
C LYS A 431 2.13 13.87 -28.98
N GLN A 432 2.40 14.48 -30.14
CA GLN A 432 3.03 13.76 -31.25
C GLN A 432 4.47 13.40 -30.92
N GLU A 433 5.23 14.36 -30.40
CA GLU A 433 6.62 14.15 -29.95
C GLU A 433 6.70 13.09 -28.85
N GLN A 434 5.80 13.14 -27.86
CA GLN A 434 5.70 12.11 -26.82
C GLN A 434 5.44 10.72 -27.40
N ASN A 435 4.54 10.59 -28.38
CA ASN A 435 4.27 9.33 -29.06
C ASN A 435 5.49 8.80 -29.83
N GLU A 436 6.18 9.67 -30.58
CA GLU A 436 7.41 9.29 -31.29
C GLU A 436 8.48 8.78 -30.32
N MET A 437 8.60 9.42 -29.14
CA MET A 437 9.52 8.98 -28.09
C MET A 437 9.13 7.61 -27.50
N ILE A 438 7.85 7.37 -27.18
CA ILE A 438 7.39 6.07 -26.67
C ILE A 438 7.64 4.94 -27.68
N VAL A 439 7.28 5.17 -28.94
CA VAL A 439 7.45 4.16 -30.01
C VAL A 439 8.91 3.80 -30.20
N GLU A 440 9.81 4.80 -30.27
CA GLU A 440 11.24 4.54 -30.47
C GLU A 440 11.88 3.92 -29.22
N ALA A 441 11.48 4.32 -28.01
CA ALA A 441 11.95 3.71 -26.77
C ALA A 441 11.56 2.23 -26.68
N ASN A 442 10.28 1.90 -26.92
CA ASN A 442 9.81 0.51 -26.93
C ASN A 442 10.49 -0.32 -28.00
N LYS A 443 10.73 0.25 -29.20
CA LYS A 443 11.45 -0.44 -30.26
C LYS A 443 12.88 -0.79 -29.84
N LYS A 444 13.62 0.15 -29.24
CA LYS A 444 14.99 -0.09 -28.74
C LYS A 444 15.02 -1.17 -27.66
N ILE A 445 14.10 -1.08 -26.69
CA ILE A 445 13.98 -2.09 -25.63
C ILE A 445 13.64 -3.47 -26.23
N HIS A 446 12.71 -3.53 -27.17
CA HIS A 446 12.32 -4.77 -27.83
C HIS A 446 13.47 -5.40 -28.65
N GLU A 447 14.18 -4.60 -29.45
CA GLU A 447 15.31 -5.08 -30.24
C GLU A 447 16.44 -5.65 -29.37
N LEU A 448 16.64 -5.09 -28.17
CA LEU A 448 17.73 -5.48 -27.27
C LEU A 448 17.35 -6.63 -26.32
N LEU A 449 16.17 -6.56 -25.71
CA LEU A 449 15.73 -7.44 -24.61
C LEU A 449 14.58 -8.38 -25.01
N ASN A 450 14.00 -8.22 -26.20
CA ASN A 450 12.80 -8.96 -26.65
C ASN A 450 11.60 -8.81 -25.71
N VAL A 451 11.45 -7.62 -25.10
CA VAL A 451 10.33 -7.24 -24.22
C VAL A 451 9.56 -6.09 -24.85
N ASN A 452 8.23 -6.10 -24.68
CA ASN A 452 7.37 -4.96 -24.97
C ASN A 452 6.88 -4.39 -23.63
N PRO A 453 7.50 -3.34 -23.09
CA PRO A 453 7.15 -2.80 -21.80
C PRO A 453 5.66 -2.45 -21.71
N LYS A 454 5.03 -2.82 -20.60
CA LYS A 454 3.63 -2.48 -20.27
C LYS A 454 3.52 -1.44 -19.17
N ILE A 455 4.63 -1.15 -18.52
CA ILE A 455 4.77 -0.18 -17.44
C ILE A 455 5.57 1.01 -17.96
N PHE A 456 5.06 2.20 -17.68
CA PHE A 456 5.78 3.44 -17.90
C PHE A 456 6.10 4.11 -16.57
N ILE A 457 7.35 4.48 -16.40
CA ILE A 457 7.83 5.28 -15.27
C ILE A 457 8.27 6.63 -15.88
N PRO A 458 7.56 7.73 -15.64
CA PRO A 458 7.89 9.01 -16.27
C PRO A 458 9.19 9.59 -15.68
N PRO A 459 10.14 10.07 -16.50
CA PRO A 459 11.30 10.82 -16.02
C PRO A 459 10.89 12.02 -15.16
N GLU A 460 11.61 12.24 -14.05
CA GLU A 460 11.27 13.23 -13.01
C GLU A 460 9.85 13.10 -12.43
N ASN A 461 9.22 11.93 -12.56
CA ASN A 461 7.83 11.66 -12.17
C ASN A 461 6.78 12.52 -12.91
N LYS A 462 7.15 13.23 -14.00
CA LYS A 462 6.29 14.20 -14.69
C LYS A 462 5.58 13.59 -15.91
N PHE A 463 4.25 13.65 -15.89
CA PHE A 463 3.39 13.29 -17.02
C PHE A 463 2.21 14.26 -17.11
N ASN A 464 1.52 14.25 -18.25
CA ASN A 464 0.27 15.01 -18.45
C ASN A 464 -0.79 14.14 -19.15
N LYS A 465 -1.92 14.75 -19.54
CA LYS A 465 -2.99 14.07 -20.27
C LYS A 465 -2.50 13.43 -21.58
N ASP A 466 -1.72 14.16 -22.36
CA ASP A 466 -1.16 13.67 -23.62
C ASP A 466 -0.30 12.42 -23.37
N THR A 467 0.49 12.40 -22.29
CA THR A 467 1.28 11.23 -21.90
C THR A 467 0.39 10.01 -21.69
N LYS A 468 -0.69 10.13 -20.91
CA LYS A 468 -1.61 9.00 -20.65
C LYS A 468 -2.26 8.47 -21.92
N GLU A 469 -2.75 9.36 -22.78
CA GLU A 469 -3.37 8.97 -24.06
C GLU A 469 -2.37 8.22 -24.94
N VAL A 470 -1.14 8.72 -25.06
CA VAL A 470 -0.07 8.07 -25.81
C VAL A 470 0.26 6.68 -25.25
N LEU A 471 0.33 6.53 -23.93
CA LEU A 471 0.61 5.25 -23.30
C LEU A 471 -0.49 4.22 -23.61
N ILE A 472 -1.75 4.60 -23.49
CA ILE A 472 -2.90 3.74 -23.81
C ILE A 472 -2.90 3.36 -25.29
N GLU A 473 -2.69 4.34 -26.19
CA GLU A 473 -2.61 4.11 -27.64
C GLU A 473 -1.48 3.14 -28.02
N ASN A 474 -0.39 3.11 -27.24
CA ASN A 474 0.74 2.19 -27.43
C ASN A 474 0.64 0.91 -26.58
N GLY A 475 -0.51 0.66 -25.94
CA GLY A 475 -0.83 -0.58 -25.25
C GLY A 475 -0.09 -0.78 -23.92
N PHE A 476 0.30 0.30 -23.26
CA PHE A 476 0.71 0.27 -21.85
C PHE A 476 -0.53 0.05 -20.97
N THR A 477 -0.32 -0.62 -19.84
CA THR A 477 -1.38 -0.91 -18.88
C THR A 477 -1.07 -0.31 -17.51
N HIS A 478 0.14 0.20 -17.27
CA HIS A 478 0.55 0.73 -15.97
C HIS A 478 1.34 2.04 -16.13
N LEU A 479 1.04 2.99 -15.25
CA LEU A 479 1.83 4.20 -15.00
C LEU A 479 2.28 4.19 -13.54
N SER A 480 3.58 4.41 -13.30
CA SER A 480 4.14 4.50 -11.96
C SER A 480 4.96 5.78 -11.84
N ALA A 481 4.31 6.89 -11.47
CA ALA A 481 4.95 8.17 -11.16
C ALA A 481 5.19 8.29 -9.65
N ALA A 482 5.13 9.50 -9.06
CA ALA A 482 5.15 9.70 -7.61
C ALA A 482 3.84 10.33 -7.12
N LEU A 483 3.49 10.11 -5.85
CA LEU A 483 2.22 10.57 -5.26
C LEU A 483 1.94 12.07 -5.50
N PHE A 484 2.96 12.92 -5.42
CA PHE A 484 2.80 14.36 -5.65
C PHE A 484 2.46 14.74 -7.10
N SER A 485 2.75 13.84 -8.06
CA SER A 485 2.42 14.01 -9.49
C SER A 485 1.22 13.16 -9.92
N ASP A 486 0.80 12.20 -9.10
CA ASP A 486 -0.26 11.25 -9.42
C ASP A 486 -1.14 10.99 -8.20
N SER A 487 -2.23 11.78 -8.09
CA SER A 487 -3.13 11.76 -6.94
C SER A 487 -4.15 10.62 -7.00
N PRO A 488 -4.63 10.15 -5.82
CA PRO A 488 -5.71 9.15 -5.73
C PRO A 488 -7.02 9.64 -6.39
N PRO A 489 -7.97 8.74 -6.69
CA PRO A 489 -7.99 7.32 -6.29
C PRO A 489 -7.16 6.40 -7.19
N PHE A 490 -6.43 5.45 -6.57
CA PHE A 490 -5.69 4.37 -7.23
C PHE A 490 -6.55 3.11 -7.29
N LEU A 491 -7.63 3.18 -8.07
CA LEU A 491 -8.64 2.12 -8.11
C LEU A 491 -8.02 0.81 -8.62
N LEU A 492 -8.19 -0.25 -7.82
CA LEU A 492 -7.80 -1.62 -8.18
C LEU A 492 -8.90 -2.37 -8.97
N GLU A 493 -10.05 -1.73 -9.20
CA GLU A 493 -11.17 -2.32 -9.97
C GLU A 493 -11.11 -2.01 -11.47
N GLN A 494 -11.08 -3.07 -12.28
CA GLN A 494 -11.43 -3.12 -13.71
C GLN A 494 -11.04 -1.88 -14.55
N LYS A 495 -9.73 -1.62 -14.68
CA LYS A 495 -9.20 -0.62 -15.63
C LYS A 495 -8.34 -1.28 -16.71
N SER A 496 -8.39 -0.69 -17.90
CA SER A 496 -7.42 -0.96 -18.97
C SER A 496 -6.05 -0.31 -18.71
N PHE A 497 -5.98 0.59 -17.72
CA PHE A 497 -4.81 1.39 -17.38
C PHE A 497 -4.77 1.71 -15.88
N TYR A 498 -3.76 1.18 -15.18
CA TYR A 498 -3.55 1.30 -13.75
C TYR A 498 -2.52 2.37 -13.40
N ARG A 499 -2.64 2.95 -12.21
CA ARG A 499 -1.74 3.98 -11.66
C ARG A 499 -1.23 3.56 -10.30
N PHE A 500 0.07 3.34 -10.19
CA PHE A 500 0.74 2.89 -8.97
C PHE A 500 1.88 3.84 -8.62
N PRO A 501 1.60 4.97 -7.94
CA PRO A 501 2.63 5.93 -7.62
C PRO A 501 3.62 5.37 -6.61
N GLN A 502 4.85 5.85 -6.70
CA GLN A 502 5.86 5.78 -5.65
C GLN A 502 5.32 6.46 -4.39
N MET A 503 5.39 5.71 -3.29
CA MET A 503 4.98 6.14 -1.95
C MET A 503 6.16 6.20 -0.98
N ALA A 504 7.22 5.43 -1.24
CA ALA A 504 8.44 5.42 -0.45
C ALA A 504 9.67 5.46 -1.37
N GLU A 505 10.77 6.02 -0.88
CA GLU A 505 12.05 6.10 -1.58
C GLU A 505 13.19 5.64 -0.68
N THR A 506 14.21 5.02 -1.27
CA THR A 506 15.45 4.65 -0.55
C THR A 506 16.48 5.77 -0.52
N GLY A 507 16.15 6.94 -1.07
CA GLY A 507 17.00 8.12 -1.01
C GLY A 507 16.25 9.39 -1.39
N GLY A 508 16.74 10.52 -0.89
CA GLY A 508 16.13 11.83 -1.06
C GLY A 508 17.12 12.87 -1.56
N TYR A 509 16.66 13.78 -2.41
CA TYR A 509 17.48 14.91 -2.84
C TYR A 509 17.67 15.91 -1.70
N VAL A 510 18.93 16.20 -1.36
CA VAL A 510 19.30 17.17 -0.31
C VAL A 510 19.83 18.45 -0.97
N PRO A 511 19.05 19.54 -1.04
CA PRO A 511 19.43 20.76 -1.77
C PRO A 511 20.72 21.42 -1.25
N SER A 512 20.97 21.33 0.06
CA SER A 512 22.18 21.90 0.68
C SER A 512 23.47 21.18 0.25
N GLN A 513 23.35 19.92 -0.15
CA GLN A 513 24.45 19.08 -0.63
C GLN A 513 24.44 18.93 -2.16
N ASN A 514 23.34 19.34 -2.81
CA ASN A 514 23.09 19.20 -4.25
C ASN A 514 23.31 17.76 -4.73
N ARG A 515 22.79 16.79 -3.97
CA ARG A 515 22.92 15.35 -4.25
C ARG A 515 21.75 14.58 -3.62
N ILE A 516 21.44 13.43 -4.19
CA ILE A 516 20.63 12.38 -3.58
C ILE A 516 21.47 11.70 -2.48
N VAL A 517 20.87 11.52 -1.31
CA VAL A 517 21.45 10.83 -0.15
C VAL A 517 20.52 9.70 0.23
N GLY A 518 21.08 8.54 0.53
CA GLY A 518 20.33 7.38 1.01
C GLY A 518 19.53 7.70 2.28
N VAL A 519 18.35 7.12 2.36
CA VAL A 519 17.43 7.16 3.49
C VAL A 519 17.54 5.83 4.24
N SER A 520 17.31 5.85 5.55
CA SER A 520 17.41 4.65 6.39
C SER A 520 16.28 3.65 6.11
N ALA A 521 16.54 2.37 6.38
CA ALA A 521 15.57 1.31 6.29
C ALA A 521 14.32 1.57 7.15
N ASP A 522 14.48 2.20 8.32
CA ASP A 522 13.35 2.54 9.20
C ASP A 522 12.44 3.61 8.59
N GLU A 523 13.01 4.64 8.00
CA GLU A 523 12.25 5.73 7.36
C GLU A 523 11.54 5.22 6.11
N THR A 524 12.24 4.52 5.20
CA THR A 524 11.60 3.93 4.01
C THR A 524 10.55 2.89 4.40
N PHE A 525 10.77 2.09 5.44
CA PHE A 525 9.78 1.13 5.94
C PHE A 525 8.54 1.84 6.50
N SER A 526 8.72 2.94 7.25
CA SER A 526 7.62 3.76 7.76
C SER A 526 6.76 4.30 6.61
N ASP A 527 7.37 4.87 5.58
CA ASP A 527 6.64 5.37 4.40
C ASP A 527 5.93 4.25 3.63
N THR A 528 6.57 3.08 3.55
CA THR A 528 5.95 1.87 2.96
C THR A 528 4.70 1.46 3.73
N MET A 529 4.75 1.47 5.07
CA MET A 529 3.59 1.12 5.91
C MET A 529 2.48 2.17 5.80
N THR A 530 2.83 3.46 5.66
CA THR A 530 1.86 4.53 5.38
C THR A 530 1.12 4.24 4.07
N GLY A 531 1.83 3.95 2.99
CA GLY A 531 1.22 3.59 1.71
C GLY A 531 0.28 2.38 1.81
N LEU A 532 0.70 1.32 2.50
CA LEU A 532 -0.14 0.14 2.72
C LEU A 532 -1.41 0.46 3.53
N ASN A 533 -1.29 1.27 4.59
CA ASN A 533 -2.42 1.63 5.44
C ASN A 533 -3.42 2.56 4.73
N GLU A 534 -2.93 3.50 3.93
CA GLU A 534 -3.76 4.52 3.28
C GLU A 534 -4.30 4.07 1.91
N HIS A 535 -3.58 3.18 1.21
CA HIS A 535 -3.86 2.84 -0.19
C HIS A 535 -3.90 1.34 -0.47
N GLY A 536 -3.60 0.50 0.52
CA GLY A 536 -3.61 -0.97 0.36
C GLY A 536 -2.47 -1.54 -0.48
N LEU A 537 -1.51 -0.71 -0.89
CA LEU A 537 -0.32 -1.09 -1.63
C LEU A 537 0.78 -0.07 -1.37
N ALA A 538 2.04 -0.43 -1.61
CA ALA A 538 3.13 0.55 -1.62
C ALA A 538 4.15 0.26 -2.73
N VAL A 539 4.57 1.30 -3.45
CA VAL A 539 5.67 1.24 -4.41
C VAL A 539 6.89 1.94 -3.82
N ILE A 540 8.00 1.21 -3.74
CA ILE A 540 9.29 1.69 -3.24
C ILE A 540 10.22 1.93 -4.42
N THR A 541 10.72 3.15 -4.57
CA THR A 541 11.63 3.52 -5.65
C THR A 541 13.07 3.56 -5.19
N LEU A 542 13.95 3.02 -6.04
CA LEU A 542 15.39 3.05 -5.90
C LEU A 542 16.03 3.84 -7.05
N HIS A 543 17.11 4.55 -6.74
CA HIS A 543 17.96 5.22 -7.72
C HIS A 543 19.43 4.85 -7.50
N PRO A 544 20.21 4.45 -8.53
CA PRO A 544 21.58 3.97 -8.30
C PRO A 544 22.52 5.00 -7.62
N GLN A 545 22.20 6.29 -7.73
CA GLN A 545 22.92 7.41 -7.09
C GLN A 545 23.06 7.22 -5.57
N GLU A 546 22.01 6.77 -4.89
CA GLU A 546 22.00 6.67 -3.43
C GLU A 546 22.85 5.52 -2.91
N PHE A 547 23.08 4.51 -3.74
CA PHE A 547 23.92 3.34 -3.48
C PHE A 547 25.37 3.51 -3.95
N ALA A 548 25.75 4.70 -4.39
CA ALA A 548 27.09 4.99 -4.85
C ALA A 548 27.89 5.83 -3.84
N VAL A 549 29.18 5.56 -3.75
CA VAL A 549 30.10 6.41 -3.00
C VAL A 549 30.13 7.79 -3.65
N PHE A 550 30.05 8.84 -2.83
CA PHE A 550 30.10 10.23 -3.28
C PHE A 550 31.40 10.89 -2.82
N GLU A 551 32.30 11.11 -3.77
CA GLU A 551 33.63 11.67 -3.50
C GLU A 551 33.98 12.77 -4.49
N GLY A 552 34.56 13.86 -3.98
CA GLY A 552 35.00 14.98 -4.82
C GLY A 552 33.86 15.73 -5.54
N GLY A 553 32.62 15.64 -5.04
CA GLY A 553 31.46 16.34 -5.59
C GLY A 553 30.75 15.60 -6.73
N GLN A 554 31.03 14.31 -6.92
CA GLN A 554 30.40 13.45 -7.93
C GLN A 554 30.18 12.05 -7.37
N TYR A 555 29.21 11.34 -7.93
CA TYR A 555 29.04 9.90 -7.69
C TYR A 555 30.15 9.15 -8.43
N VAL A 556 30.81 8.24 -7.74
CA VAL A 556 31.81 7.34 -8.34
C VAL A 556 31.21 5.96 -8.50
N ASN A 557 31.66 5.22 -9.51
CA ASN A 557 31.22 3.84 -9.77
C ASN A 557 31.82 2.87 -8.74
N GLU A 558 31.43 3.05 -7.48
CA GLU A 558 31.82 2.26 -6.32
C GLU A 558 30.62 2.12 -5.40
N VAL A 559 30.35 0.90 -4.95
CA VAL A 559 29.20 0.56 -4.11
C VAL A 559 29.34 1.18 -2.73
N ASN A 560 28.32 1.90 -2.28
CA ASN A 560 28.15 2.30 -0.91
C ASN A 560 27.53 1.15 -0.10
N GLN A 561 28.38 0.36 0.55
CA GLN A 561 27.94 -0.82 1.30
C GLN A 561 26.94 -0.47 2.43
N GLU A 562 27.08 0.69 3.08
CA GLU A 562 26.17 1.11 4.14
C GLU A 562 24.73 1.21 3.61
N GLN A 563 24.55 1.80 2.42
CA GLN A 563 23.22 1.91 1.83
C GLN A 563 22.68 0.57 1.31
N ILE A 564 23.56 -0.33 0.83
CA ILE A 564 23.17 -1.71 0.49
C ILE A 564 22.68 -2.46 1.73
N ASP A 565 23.35 -2.29 2.88
CA ASP A 565 22.96 -2.90 4.14
C ASP A 565 21.59 -2.35 4.63
N GLU A 566 21.34 -1.05 4.48
CA GLU A 566 20.03 -0.44 4.74
C GLU A 566 18.93 -1.04 3.84
N LEU A 567 19.17 -1.18 2.53
CA LEU A 567 18.20 -1.81 1.63
C LEU A 567 17.94 -3.29 1.97
N SER A 568 18.98 -4.05 2.32
CA SER A 568 18.81 -5.44 2.79
C SER A 568 17.97 -5.49 4.08
N SER A 569 18.22 -4.58 5.01
CA SER A 569 17.45 -4.45 6.26
C SER A 569 15.97 -4.11 5.98
N LEU A 570 15.71 -3.19 5.05
CA LEU A 570 14.36 -2.84 4.60
C LEU A 570 13.61 -4.05 4.04
N ILE A 571 14.24 -4.81 3.14
CA ILE A 571 13.66 -6.03 2.55
C ILE A 571 13.29 -7.04 3.65
N GLU A 572 14.19 -7.27 4.61
CA GLU A 572 13.96 -8.19 5.72
C GLU A 572 12.82 -7.72 6.64
N LYS A 573 12.73 -6.42 6.91
CA LYS A 573 11.62 -5.82 7.67
C LYS A 573 10.29 -6.06 6.97
N ILE A 574 10.19 -5.81 5.66
CA ILE A 574 8.96 -6.03 4.89
C ILE A 574 8.56 -7.51 4.90
N GLN A 575 9.52 -8.41 4.65
CA GLN A 575 9.27 -9.86 4.69
C GLN A 575 8.81 -10.35 6.07
N SER A 576 9.29 -9.74 7.16
CA SER A 576 8.89 -10.08 8.53
C SER A 576 7.42 -9.76 8.85
N GLN A 577 6.80 -8.84 8.10
CA GLN A 577 5.39 -8.46 8.26
C GLN A 577 4.42 -9.38 7.51
N ASN A 578 4.91 -10.43 6.85
CA ASN A 578 4.10 -11.31 6.01
C ASN A 578 3.38 -10.55 4.87
N ILE A 579 4.02 -9.49 4.36
CA ILE A 579 3.57 -8.70 3.22
C ILE A 579 4.13 -9.32 1.93
N SER A 580 3.30 -9.40 0.89
CA SER A 580 3.74 -9.94 -0.40
C SER A 580 4.53 -8.89 -1.18
N ILE A 581 5.74 -9.24 -1.62
CA ILE A 581 6.54 -8.42 -2.54
C ILE A 581 6.32 -8.94 -3.96
N ILE A 582 5.86 -8.09 -4.87
CA ILE A 582 5.44 -8.47 -6.24
C ILE A 582 6.00 -7.51 -7.30
N PHE A 583 5.92 -7.88 -8.58
CA PHE A 583 6.21 -6.97 -9.68
C PHE A 583 5.14 -5.87 -9.80
N LEU A 584 5.48 -4.72 -10.38
CA LEU A 584 4.53 -3.62 -10.57
C LEU A 584 3.34 -4.03 -11.45
N GLU A 585 3.57 -4.86 -12.47
CA GLU A 585 2.50 -5.37 -13.34
C GLU A 585 1.58 -6.41 -12.66
N ASP A 586 2.06 -7.03 -11.59
CA ASP A 586 1.32 -8.03 -10.81
C ASP A 586 0.49 -7.38 -9.70
N ILE A 587 0.58 -6.05 -9.52
CA ILE A 587 -0.39 -5.29 -8.75
C ILE A 587 -1.72 -5.29 -9.53
N GLN A 588 -2.34 -6.46 -9.59
CA GLN A 588 -3.65 -6.72 -10.16
C GLN A 588 -4.33 -7.72 -9.24
N TYR A 589 -5.53 -7.35 -8.78
CA TYR A 589 -6.53 -8.21 -8.14
C TYR A 589 -6.00 -9.40 -7.32
N ASN A 590 -5.60 -9.14 -6.07
CA ASN A 590 -5.75 -10.12 -4.99
C ASN A 590 -6.73 -9.52 -3.97
N MET A 591 -7.95 -10.06 -3.90
CA MET A 591 -9.00 -9.60 -2.99
C MET A 591 -8.62 -9.88 -1.53
N PHE A 592 -8.24 -8.88 -0.74
CA PHE A 592 -8.51 -8.92 0.70
C PHE A 592 -9.71 -8.03 1.01
N LYS A 593 -10.71 -8.59 1.70
CA LYS A 593 -11.75 -7.79 2.36
C LYS A 593 -11.21 -7.39 3.72
N VAL A 594 -10.92 -6.11 3.91
CA VAL A 594 -10.53 -5.55 5.21
C VAL A 594 -11.77 -4.89 5.81
N THR A 595 -12.10 -5.24 7.06
CA THR A 595 -13.13 -4.56 7.83
C THR A 595 -12.56 -3.30 8.48
N SER A 596 -13.42 -2.38 8.95
CA SER A 596 -13.03 -1.16 9.67
C SER A 596 -12.19 -1.37 10.94
N GLU A 597 -11.88 -2.61 11.31
CA GLU A 597 -11.02 -3.00 12.44
C GLU A 597 -9.64 -3.54 11.99
N ASN A 598 -9.26 -3.36 10.72
CA ASN A 598 -7.97 -3.78 10.14
C ASN A 598 -7.66 -5.29 10.31
N GLN A 599 -8.70 -6.12 10.48
CA GLN A 599 -8.54 -7.58 10.53
C GLN A 599 -8.50 -8.15 9.11
N VAL A 600 -7.36 -8.75 8.75
CA VAL A 600 -7.20 -9.51 7.51
C VAL A 600 -8.01 -10.80 7.62
N ILE A 601 -9.20 -10.84 7.03
CA ILE A 601 -9.95 -12.08 6.83
C ILE A 601 -9.36 -12.73 5.58
N SER A 602 -8.56 -13.79 5.75
CA SER A 602 -7.95 -14.52 4.65
C SER A 602 -9.02 -14.95 3.64
N SER A 603 -8.98 -14.43 2.42
CA SER A 603 -9.66 -15.04 1.28
C SER A 603 -8.79 -16.20 0.79
N GLU A 604 -9.43 -17.33 0.52
CA GLU A 604 -8.76 -18.45 -0.13
C GLU A 604 -8.19 -17.96 -1.46
N SER A 605 -6.90 -18.22 -1.70
CA SER A 605 -6.26 -18.09 -3.02
C SER A 605 -7.21 -18.58 -4.08
N TYR A 606 -7.43 -17.81 -5.16
CA TYR A 606 -8.29 -18.20 -6.28
C TYR A 606 -7.81 -19.56 -6.79
N THR A 607 -8.46 -20.60 -6.29
CA THR A 607 -8.22 -21.98 -6.66
C THR A 607 -9.49 -22.40 -7.33
N ILE A 608 -9.37 -22.90 -8.54
CA ILE A 608 -10.49 -23.49 -9.27
C ILE A 608 -11.18 -24.43 -8.28
N PRO A 609 -12.47 -24.19 -7.92
CA PRO A 609 -13.11 -24.87 -6.81
C PRO A 609 -12.84 -26.37 -6.81
N LYS A 610 -12.39 -26.94 -5.68
CA LYS A 610 -11.92 -28.34 -5.60
C LYS A 610 -12.89 -29.37 -6.17
N TRP A 611 -14.19 -29.07 -6.20
CA TRP A 611 -15.19 -29.95 -6.82
C TRP A 611 -14.98 -30.11 -8.34
N ILE A 612 -14.38 -29.14 -9.03
CA ILE A 612 -14.04 -29.18 -10.46
C ILE A 612 -12.88 -30.13 -10.72
N LYS A 613 -11.88 -30.18 -9.81
CA LYS A 613 -10.76 -31.13 -9.89
C LYS A 613 -11.23 -32.59 -9.87
N ASN A 614 -12.39 -32.86 -9.24
CA ASN A 614 -13.00 -34.20 -9.28
C ASN A 614 -13.42 -34.60 -10.70
N ASN A 615 -13.89 -33.66 -11.53
CA ASN A 615 -14.28 -33.93 -12.91
C ASN A 615 -13.07 -34.28 -13.78
N ALA A 616 -11.92 -33.64 -13.55
CA ALA A 616 -10.65 -34.00 -14.20
C ALA A 616 -10.13 -35.38 -13.79
N GLY A 617 -10.30 -35.75 -12.51
CA GLY A 617 -10.01 -37.10 -12.03
C GLY A 617 -10.91 -38.16 -12.67
N TRP A 618 -12.22 -37.90 -12.76
CA TRP A 618 -13.18 -38.78 -13.42
C TRP A 618 -12.95 -38.93 -14.92
N TRP A 619 -12.49 -37.86 -15.60
CA TRP A 619 -12.10 -37.89 -16.99
C TRP A 619 -10.85 -38.75 -17.24
N ARG A 620 -9.83 -38.64 -16.38
CA ARG A 620 -8.66 -39.53 -16.42
C ARG A 620 -9.05 -40.99 -16.23
N ASP A 621 -9.88 -41.27 -15.24
CA ASP A 621 -10.26 -42.63 -14.85
C ASP A 621 -11.29 -43.27 -15.81
N GLY A 622 -11.74 -42.53 -16.82
CA GLY A 622 -12.67 -43.00 -17.85
C GLY A 622 -14.13 -43.04 -17.42
N PHE A 623 -14.47 -42.41 -16.28
CA PHE A 623 -15.84 -42.24 -15.78
C PHE A 623 -16.56 -41.04 -16.43
N LEU A 624 -15.80 -40.08 -16.98
CA LEU A 624 -16.30 -38.97 -17.79
C LEU A 624 -15.71 -39.10 -19.20
N ASP A 625 -16.51 -38.87 -20.24
CA ASP A 625 -16.03 -38.87 -21.63
C ASP A 625 -15.45 -37.51 -22.05
N ASP A 626 -14.76 -37.50 -23.19
CA ASP A 626 -14.04 -36.32 -23.70
C ASP A 626 -14.98 -35.15 -23.98
N GLU A 627 -16.16 -35.44 -24.54
CA GLU A 627 -17.17 -34.43 -24.86
C GLU A 627 -17.72 -33.76 -23.59
N SER A 628 -18.06 -34.54 -22.57
CA SER A 628 -18.57 -34.03 -21.31
C SER A 628 -17.52 -33.22 -20.54
N PHE A 629 -16.25 -33.64 -20.61
CA PHE A 629 -15.16 -32.88 -19.98
C PHE A 629 -14.94 -31.52 -20.66
N VAL A 630 -14.94 -31.49 -21.99
CA VAL A 630 -14.78 -30.25 -22.77
C VAL A 630 -15.94 -29.29 -22.54
N GLN A 631 -17.18 -29.77 -22.52
CA GLN A 631 -18.35 -28.94 -22.17
C GLN A 631 -18.25 -28.39 -20.75
N GLY A 632 -17.70 -29.17 -19.81
CA GLY A 632 -17.40 -28.71 -18.46
C GLY A 632 -16.40 -27.56 -18.46
N ILE A 633 -15.30 -27.67 -19.19
CA ILE A 633 -14.30 -26.58 -19.32
C ILE A 633 -14.92 -25.34 -19.97
N GLN A 634 -15.70 -25.51 -21.04
CA GLN A 634 -16.39 -24.41 -21.72
C GLN A 634 -17.36 -23.67 -20.79
N PHE A 635 -18.13 -24.41 -19.97
CA PHE A 635 -18.99 -23.83 -18.96
C PHE A 635 -18.20 -23.02 -17.94
N LEU A 636 -17.08 -23.56 -17.45
CA LEU A 636 -16.24 -22.84 -16.48
C LEU A 636 -15.64 -21.55 -17.05
N ILE A 637 -15.30 -21.55 -18.34
CA ILE A 637 -14.83 -20.35 -19.04
C ILE A 637 -15.97 -19.35 -19.23
N THR A 638 -17.14 -19.82 -19.63
CA THR A 638 -18.31 -18.96 -19.89
C THR A 638 -18.81 -18.28 -18.63
N GLU A 639 -18.80 -18.98 -17.50
CA GLU A 639 -19.25 -18.46 -16.20
C GLU A 639 -18.14 -17.70 -15.45
N GLY A 640 -16.97 -17.50 -16.05
CA GLY A 640 -15.84 -16.78 -15.43
C GLY A 640 -15.22 -17.51 -14.23
N ILE A 641 -15.45 -18.82 -14.10
CA ILE A 641 -14.87 -19.67 -13.04
C ILE A 641 -13.43 -20.10 -13.42
N MET A 642 -13.11 -20.11 -14.70
CA MET A 642 -11.78 -20.40 -15.25
C MET A 642 -11.48 -19.43 -16.38
N GLU A 643 -10.46 -18.59 -16.25
CA GLU A 643 -10.06 -17.69 -17.34
C GLU A 643 -8.95 -18.32 -18.19
N ILE A 644 -9.08 -18.22 -19.51
CA ILE A 644 -8.01 -18.55 -20.45
C ILE A 644 -7.65 -17.30 -21.27
N PRO A 645 -6.37 -17.07 -21.61
CA PRO A 645 -5.96 -15.99 -22.50
C PRO A 645 -6.71 -16.01 -23.84
N PRO A 646 -6.83 -14.88 -24.56
CA PRO A 646 -7.46 -14.82 -25.86
C PRO A 646 -6.82 -15.83 -26.83
N THR A 647 -7.55 -16.87 -27.23
CA THR A 647 -7.06 -17.94 -28.09
C THR A 647 -7.78 -17.93 -29.44
N THR A 648 -7.11 -18.41 -30.49
CA THR A 648 -7.73 -18.58 -31.81
C THR A 648 -8.16 -20.03 -31.99
N GLN A 649 -9.46 -20.28 -32.24
CA GLN A 649 -9.96 -21.64 -32.43
C GLN A 649 -9.34 -22.28 -33.68
N GLY A 650 -8.52 -23.31 -33.48
CA GLY A 650 -7.96 -24.13 -34.55
C GLY A 650 -9.00 -25.01 -35.25
N VAL A 651 -8.69 -25.46 -36.48
CA VAL A 651 -9.56 -26.37 -37.26
C VAL A 651 -9.39 -27.79 -36.69
N GLY A 652 -10.45 -28.31 -36.05
CA GLY A 652 -10.39 -29.37 -35.04
C GLY A 652 -9.86 -30.75 -35.44
N GLY A 653 -9.37 -31.46 -34.42
CA GLY A 653 -9.21 -32.91 -34.38
C GLY A 653 -10.21 -33.56 -33.40
N THR A 654 -10.74 -34.74 -33.75
CA THR A 654 -11.86 -35.39 -33.06
C THR A 654 -11.47 -36.33 -31.90
N GLU A 655 -10.20 -36.39 -31.49
CA GLU A 655 -9.77 -37.25 -30.36
C GLU A 655 -8.71 -36.54 -29.51
N ILE A 656 -8.97 -36.43 -28.20
CA ILE A 656 -8.05 -35.82 -27.25
C ILE A 656 -6.94 -36.84 -26.91
N PRO A 657 -5.65 -36.53 -27.14
CA PRO A 657 -4.57 -37.47 -26.88
C PRO A 657 -4.49 -37.91 -25.41
N GLN A 658 -4.13 -39.18 -25.16
CA GLN A 658 -4.09 -39.77 -23.81
C GLN A 658 -3.15 -39.04 -22.83
N TRP A 659 -2.10 -38.37 -23.32
CA TRP A 659 -1.20 -37.60 -22.47
C TRP A 659 -1.90 -36.38 -21.84
N VAL A 660 -2.93 -35.84 -22.49
CA VAL A 660 -3.74 -34.73 -21.96
C VAL A 660 -4.53 -35.17 -20.71
N LYS A 661 -5.11 -36.37 -20.75
CA LYS A 661 -5.78 -36.98 -19.59
C LYS A 661 -4.83 -37.22 -18.42
N THR A 662 -3.54 -37.40 -18.70
CA THR A 662 -2.51 -37.55 -17.67
C THR A 662 -2.29 -36.22 -16.93
N ASN A 663 -2.26 -35.10 -17.65
CA ASN A 663 -2.15 -33.77 -17.05
C ASN A 663 -3.37 -33.40 -16.22
N ALA A 664 -4.59 -33.69 -16.71
CA ALA A 664 -5.82 -33.55 -15.92
C ALA A 664 -5.80 -34.40 -14.64
N GLY A 665 -5.20 -35.59 -14.71
CA GLY A 665 -4.90 -36.43 -13.56
C GLY A 665 -3.97 -35.81 -12.52
N TRP A 666 -2.86 -35.21 -12.99
CA TRP A 666 -1.92 -34.53 -12.11
C TRP A 666 -2.54 -33.31 -11.46
N TRP A 667 -3.41 -32.61 -12.18
CA TRP A 667 -4.15 -31.49 -11.62
C TRP A 667 -5.14 -31.93 -10.53
N ALA A 668 -5.88 -33.02 -10.77
CA ALA A 668 -6.79 -33.61 -9.78
C ALA A 668 -6.08 -34.11 -8.52
N GLU A 669 -4.81 -34.54 -8.65
CA GLU A 669 -3.95 -34.98 -7.54
C GLU A 669 -3.17 -33.83 -6.86
N ASN A 670 -3.39 -32.57 -7.26
CA ASN A 670 -2.63 -31.39 -6.84
C ASN A 670 -1.12 -31.50 -7.08
N ARG A 671 -0.71 -32.20 -8.15
CA ARG A 671 0.69 -32.34 -8.57
C ARG A 671 1.14 -31.26 -9.56
N ILE A 672 0.19 -30.55 -10.15
CA ILE A 672 0.39 -29.32 -10.94
C ILE A 672 -0.60 -28.26 -10.45
N SER A 673 -0.23 -26.99 -10.55
CA SER A 673 -1.05 -25.88 -10.07
C SER A 673 -2.29 -25.65 -10.93
N ASP A 674 -3.19 -24.78 -10.48
CA ASP A 674 -4.36 -24.36 -11.27
C ASP A 674 -3.89 -23.59 -12.52
N ASP A 675 -2.87 -22.75 -12.39
CA ASP A 675 -2.25 -22.02 -13.51
C ASP A 675 -1.59 -22.96 -14.52
N ASP A 676 -0.87 -23.99 -14.06
CA ASP A 676 -0.27 -25.01 -14.94
C ASP A 676 -1.34 -25.73 -15.77
N PHE A 677 -2.48 -26.02 -15.14
CA PHE A 677 -3.59 -26.70 -15.80
C PHE A 677 -4.30 -25.78 -16.80
N VAL A 678 -4.58 -24.52 -16.43
CA VAL A 678 -5.15 -23.48 -17.30
C VAL A 678 -4.26 -23.20 -18.50
N ASN A 679 -2.94 -23.09 -18.29
CA ASN A 679 -1.96 -22.97 -19.37
C ASN A 679 -1.96 -24.20 -20.29
N GLY A 680 -2.14 -25.39 -19.71
CA GLY A 680 -2.34 -26.63 -20.46
C GLY A 680 -3.60 -26.59 -21.34
N ILE A 681 -4.74 -26.17 -20.81
CA ILE A 681 -5.99 -25.99 -21.58
C ILE A 681 -5.81 -24.95 -22.68
N THR A 682 -5.21 -23.80 -22.37
CA THR A 682 -4.90 -22.72 -23.31
C THR A 682 -4.06 -23.23 -24.48
N TYR A 683 -3.04 -24.05 -24.21
CA TYR A 683 -2.22 -24.68 -25.23
C TYR A 683 -3.05 -25.61 -26.13
N LEU A 684 -3.92 -26.45 -25.56
CA LEU A 684 -4.74 -27.40 -26.33
C LEU A 684 -5.74 -26.71 -27.24
N VAL A 685 -6.31 -25.59 -26.79
CA VAL A 685 -7.22 -24.75 -27.59
C VAL A 685 -6.45 -24.10 -28.74
N ASN A 686 -5.29 -23.50 -28.45
CA ASN A 686 -4.43 -22.88 -29.47
C ASN A 686 -3.91 -23.87 -30.52
N GLN A 687 -3.65 -25.12 -30.15
CA GLN A 687 -3.23 -26.16 -31.10
C GLN A 687 -4.41 -26.82 -31.85
N GLY A 688 -5.66 -26.43 -31.57
CA GLY A 688 -6.85 -27.03 -32.17
C GLY A 688 -7.11 -28.48 -31.73
N ILE A 689 -6.50 -28.90 -30.61
CA ILE A 689 -6.65 -30.24 -30.00
C ILE A 689 -7.93 -30.29 -29.15
N MET A 690 -8.33 -29.15 -28.58
CA MET A 690 -9.57 -28.97 -27.83
C MET A 690 -10.34 -27.78 -28.41
N VAL A 691 -11.67 -27.89 -28.49
CA VAL A 691 -12.55 -26.79 -28.94
C VAL A 691 -13.45 -26.42 -27.78
N VAL A 692 -13.29 -25.20 -27.25
CA VAL A 692 -14.05 -24.64 -26.12
C VAL A 692 -14.73 -23.34 -26.52
#